data_AF-A0A2T3ZTC6-F1
#
_entry.id   AF-A0A2T3ZTC6-F1
#
_cell.length_a   1.000
_cell.length_b   1.000
_cell.length_c   1.000
_cell.angle_alpha   90.00
_cell.angle_beta   90.00
_cell.angle_gamma   90.00
#
_symmetry.space_group_name_H-M   'P 1'
#
loop_
_entity.id
_entity.type
_entity.pdbx_description
1 polymer ?
#
loop_
_entity_poly.entity_id
_entity_poly.type
_entity_poly.pdbx_seq_one_letter_code
_entity_poly.pdbx_strand_id
1 'polypeptide(L)'
;MDNGHDDGGSVPANYNSGSKNQLVDFSKDLFNALELHIKCDPRKPTGQNDHLGQAWHPTRVCLIEEEHDFPSMSLLISPMQMAHWQDFHLTITVIEENATPQPAFCNLVDTPHYARVEIGFDPSKSQFQFHRNKKLETEPGPGRGESLADVLREFQLLPKDKIILAYTIAQAYHHFYDSDLMRIKWTSDKIWFMPPTEENDEIFLRPYLIFPFGTRDDPEEDFVDDARLVHQHPRILAIGTLLLEIGLSKPFQSIPQRNRISQANRDHKIADDWLKNFKKVEWGGLKDKSIFDKAIEYCIREGKMLVDRQNKLGPVGKATDSSAKTLLDKQQGILARRQKFYKNVVRPLKYLAETGFGHKIGNTLYIRRKPRAVPLDTEVPGELSKLEASFHSGNTVKPKEWLKDLNSIGTIIERQRRTHEVKTAIRVAILDTGNDEGDNGSASWHIKSKRDFVDGSANNMTDTFGHGTLMARLVRHCAPSAEIIIARVAKNTKDLKVSQDNIKEAILWAGVKCQADIISMSFGFPRDHKGIDNAIRTVQSERKESVLFLASAGNSSFEDENFPARHSSVISIYAANCRGTFMETNPRLPDGAAAIWGTYGSDVPDKFCADIQAKHPGVCQPGSSIATAVAAAICATMIAYADLLPCLEPFAKGDHELHRLQLLRRKSGMEALFKSMAKKNDGSRMWFVDPISFWRDTSDQDSAKHLTRYSVIHSCLQRVSSQQANTS
;
A
#
# COMPACT_ATOMS: atom_id res chain seq x y z
N MET A 1 -41.82 32.41 26.50
CA MET A 1 -42.60 31.96 25.34
C MET A 1 -41.65 31.17 24.48
N ASP A 2 -41.82 29.86 24.58
CA ASP A 2 -41.08 28.83 23.89
C ASP A 2 -41.54 28.82 22.43
N ASN A 3 -40.63 29.10 21.51
CA ASN A 3 -40.88 28.88 20.09
C ASN A 3 -39.91 27.79 19.63
N GLY A 4 -40.48 26.61 19.39
CA GLY A 4 -39.78 25.45 18.88
C GLY A 4 -39.04 25.75 17.59
N HIS A 5 -37.76 25.46 17.61
CA HIS A 5 -37.05 24.92 16.47
C HIS A 5 -36.58 23.53 16.85
N ASP A 6 -37.09 22.56 16.09
CA ASP A 6 -36.69 21.17 16.11
C ASP A 6 -35.23 21.09 15.62
N ASP A 7 -34.29 21.20 16.55
CA ASP A 7 -32.85 21.14 16.30
C ASP A 7 -32.41 19.67 16.44
N GLY A 8 -32.79 18.86 15.46
CA GLY A 8 -32.48 17.44 15.39
C GLY A 8 -30.99 17.15 15.60
N GLY A 9 -30.65 16.42 16.67
CA GLY A 9 -29.30 15.90 16.93
C GLY A 9 -28.51 16.62 18.04
N SER A 10 -29.14 16.95 19.18
CA SER A 10 -28.46 17.42 20.39
C SER A 10 -28.61 16.40 21.54
N VAL A 11 -27.51 16.05 22.20
CA VAL A 11 -27.49 15.11 23.35
C VAL A 11 -28.29 15.71 24.50
N PRO A 12 -29.24 14.98 25.14
CA PRO A 12 -30.04 15.52 26.23
C PRO A 12 -29.18 16.13 27.35
N ALA A 13 -29.52 17.35 27.79
CA ALA A 13 -28.76 18.07 28.81
C ALA A 13 -28.63 17.29 30.13
N ASN A 14 -29.62 16.45 30.45
CA ASN A 14 -29.68 15.61 31.65
C ASN A 14 -28.98 14.25 31.52
N TYR A 15 -28.36 13.94 30.38
CA TYR A 15 -27.53 12.74 30.24
C TYR A 15 -26.20 12.95 30.98
N ASN A 16 -26.23 12.76 32.30
CA ASN A 16 -25.05 12.79 33.17
C ASN A 16 -24.79 11.41 33.78
N SER A 17 -23.51 11.05 33.71
CA SER A 17 -22.90 9.76 33.97
C SER A 17 -22.82 9.44 35.46
N GLY A 18 -23.76 8.64 35.95
CA GLY A 18 -23.51 7.83 37.16
C GLY A 18 -22.81 6.54 36.74
N SER A 19 -21.49 6.57 36.54
CA SER A 19 -20.73 5.34 36.34
C SER A 19 -19.70 5.25 37.45
N LYS A 20 -19.81 4.21 38.28
CA LYS A 20 -18.84 3.84 39.31
C LYS A 20 -17.59 3.21 38.67
N ASN A 21 -17.14 3.73 37.53
CA ASN A 21 -16.06 3.13 36.76
C ASN A 21 -14.82 4.00 36.98
N GLN A 22 -13.86 3.44 37.69
CA GLN A 22 -12.62 4.12 38.05
C GLN A 22 -11.48 3.43 37.32
N LEU A 23 -10.85 4.12 36.36
CA LEU A 23 -9.51 3.78 35.89
C LEU A 23 -8.50 4.34 36.90
N VAL A 24 -7.38 3.64 37.09
CA VAL A 24 -6.24 4.10 37.92
C VAL A 24 -5.83 5.51 37.51
N ASP A 25 -5.72 6.43 38.47
CA ASP A 25 -5.03 7.71 38.22
C ASP A 25 -3.55 7.39 37.99
N PHE A 26 -3.12 7.51 36.73
CA PHE A 26 -1.83 7.02 36.28
C PHE A 26 -0.75 8.00 36.75
N SER A 27 -0.34 7.83 38.01
CA SER A 27 0.64 8.68 38.66
C SER A 27 2.02 8.49 38.07
N LYS A 28 2.85 9.53 38.20
CA LYS A 28 4.27 9.47 37.84
C LYS A 28 5.00 8.33 38.56
N ASP A 29 4.59 8.03 39.79
CA ASP A 29 5.17 6.94 40.59
C ASP A 29 4.85 5.57 40.01
N LEU A 30 3.62 5.35 39.54
CA LEU A 30 3.24 4.12 38.84
C LEU A 30 4.02 3.96 37.53
N PHE A 31 4.16 5.04 36.75
CA PHE A 31 4.95 5.00 35.52
C PHE A 31 6.40 4.61 35.79
N ASN A 32 7.05 5.27 36.76
CA ASN A 32 8.44 4.99 37.14
C ASN A 32 8.61 3.55 37.66
N ALA A 33 7.65 3.06 38.45
CA ALA A 33 7.67 1.69 38.95
C ALA A 33 7.55 0.68 37.80
N LEU A 34 6.63 0.88 36.86
CA LEU A 34 6.50 0.03 35.68
C LEU A 34 7.76 0.08 34.80
N GLU A 35 8.34 1.27 34.59
CA GLU A 35 9.59 1.44 33.85
C GLU A 35 10.76 0.69 34.50
N LEU A 36 10.83 0.65 35.83
CA LEU A 36 11.86 -0.09 36.55
C LEU A 36 11.64 -1.61 36.45
N HIS A 37 10.41 -2.07 36.72
CA HIS A 37 10.13 -3.49 36.93
C HIS A 37 9.91 -4.30 35.64
N ILE A 38 9.57 -3.65 34.53
CA ILE A 38 9.41 -4.25 33.18
C ILE A 38 10.72 -4.25 32.40
N LYS A 39 11.77 -3.62 32.95
CA LYS A 39 13.12 -3.65 32.38
C LYS A 39 13.69 -5.07 32.44
N CYS A 40 14.21 -5.56 31.32
CA CYS A 40 14.92 -6.83 31.28
C CYS A 40 16.40 -6.58 31.63
N ASP A 41 16.95 -7.32 32.60
CA ASP A 41 18.39 -7.36 32.88
C ASP A 41 18.96 -8.66 32.29
N PRO A 42 19.65 -8.62 31.15
CA PRO A 42 20.28 -9.79 30.56
C PRO A 42 21.52 -10.18 31.36
N ARG A 43 21.33 -10.76 32.55
CA ARG A 43 22.40 -11.43 33.32
C ARG A 43 22.11 -12.92 33.45
N LYS A 44 22.25 -13.63 32.33
CA LYS A 44 22.95 -14.93 32.24
C LYS A 44 23.26 -15.23 30.75
N PRO A 45 24.52 -15.57 30.41
CA PRO A 45 25.00 -15.58 29.04
C PRO A 45 24.66 -16.87 28.30
N THR A 46 24.21 -16.76 27.04
CA THR A 46 24.63 -17.68 25.98
C THR A 46 24.89 -16.88 24.70
N GLY A 47 26.18 -16.66 24.39
CA GLY A 47 26.68 -16.44 23.03
C GLY A 47 26.38 -15.10 22.33
N GLN A 48 27.32 -14.17 22.44
CA GLN A 48 27.75 -13.19 21.42
C GLN A 48 26.68 -12.34 20.70
N ASN A 49 26.47 -11.12 21.22
CA ASN A 49 26.71 -9.86 20.48
C ASN A 49 26.53 -8.66 21.43
N ASP A 50 27.65 -8.10 21.88
CA ASP A 50 27.72 -6.86 22.64
C ASP A 50 27.32 -5.68 21.75
N HIS A 51 26.07 -5.20 21.86
CA HIS A 51 25.68 -3.79 21.58
C HIS A 51 24.25 -3.40 22.04
N LEU A 52 23.47 -4.24 22.73
CA LEU A 52 22.13 -3.83 23.15
C LEU A 52 22.15 -3.05 24.47
N GLY A 53 21.80 -1.76 24.38
CA GLY A 53 21.35 -0.96 25.51
C GLY A 53 20.15 -1.59 26.22
N GLN A 54 19.90 -1.11 27.44
CA GLN A 54 18.79 -1.55 28.30
C GLN A 54 17.47 -1.69 27.52
N ALA A 55 16.87 -2.89 27.52
CA ALA A 55 15.64 -3.18 26.79
C ALA A 55 14.48 -3.48 27.76
N TRP A 56 13.30 -2.89 27.51
CA TRP A 56 12.06 -3.14 28.25
C TRP A 56 11.22 -4.19 27.54
N HIS A 57 10.55 -5.06 28.30
CA HIS A 57 9.62 -6.02 27.72
C HIS A 57 8.52 -5.28 26.95
N PRO A 58 8.16 -5.74 25.72
CA PRO A 58 7.06 -5.15 24.98
C PRO A 58 5.80 -5.10 25.83
N THR A 59 5.29 -3.88 26.02
CA THR A 59 4.16 -3.62 26.93
C THR A 59 3.11 -2.78 26.24
N ARG A 60 1.85 -3.13 26.47
CA ARG A 60 0.70 -2.40 25.93
C ARG A 60 -0.38 -2.21 26.99
N VAL A 61 -0.94 -1.01 27.04
CA VAL A 61 -2.05 -0.64 27.95
C VAL A 61 -3.37 -0.87 27.24
N CYS A 62 -4.27 -1.62 27.85
CA CYS A 62 -5.64 -1.76 27.35
C CYS A 62 -6.39 -0.43 27.51
N LEU A 63 -7.09 0.00 26.46
CA LEU A 63 -7.86 1.25 26.46
C LEU A 63 -9.35 1.05 26.81
N ILE A 64 -9.78 -0.19 27.04
CA ILE A 64 -11.15 -0.50 27.46
C ILE A 64 -11.32 -0.24 28.97
N GLU A 65 -12.42 0.40 29.35
CA GLU A 65 -12.87 0.50 30.74
C GLU A 65 -13.40 -0.86 31.23
N GLU A 66 -13.03 -1.25 32.44
CA GLU A 66 -13.56 -2.42 33.12
C GLU A 66 -14.31 -1.99 34.39
N GLU A 67 -15.44 -2.63 34.71
CA GLU A 67 -16.20 -2.35 35.93
C GLU A 67 -15.53 -3.03 37.13
N HIS A 68 -15.01 -2.24 38.08
CA HIS A 68 -14.41 -2.73 39.32
C HIS A 68 -14.66 -1.78 40.50
N ASP A 69 -14.63 -2.32 41.71
CA ASP A 69 -14.83 -1.54 42.96
C ASP A 69 -13.68 -0.57 43.27
N PHE A 70 -12.51 -0.78 42.63
CA PHE A 70 -11.30 0.02 42.82
C PHE A 70 -10.72 0.48 41.47
N PRO A 71 -9.95 1.58 41.44
CA PRO A 71 -9.24 2.01 40.24
C PRO A 71 -8.34 0.89 39.71
N SER A 72 -8.56 0.49 38.45
CA SER A 72 -7.83 -0.63 37.82
C SER A 72 -7.40 -0.34 36.37
N MET A 73 -6.42 -1.10 35.88
CA MET A 73 -5.98 -1.05 34.48
C MET A 73 -5.45 -2.42 34.03
N SER A 74 -5.52 -2.68 32.72
CA SER A 74 -5.06 -3.95 32.15
C SER A 74 -3.84 -3.72 31.26
N LEU A 75 -2.80 -4.52 31.45
CA LEU A 75 -1.53 -4.46 30.73
C LEU A 75 -1.29 -5.80 30.03
N LEU A 76 -0.85 -5.75 28.77
CA LEU A 76 -0.27 -6.89 28.10
C LEU A 76 1.25 -6.74 28.09
N ILE A 77 1.97 -7.71 28.63
CA ILE A 77 3.43 -7.73 28.66
C ILE A 77 3.91 -9.04 28.02
N SER A 78 4.98 -8.96 27.24
CA SER A 78 5.48 -10.08 26.44
C SER A 78 6.99 -10.29 26.63
N PRO A 79 7.51 -11.53 26.44
CA PRO A 79 8.94 -11.73 26.15
C PRO A 79 9.44 -10.86 25.00
N MET A 80 10.75 -10.65 24.93
CA MET A 80 11.39 -9.86 23.87
C MET A 80 11.09 -10.40 22.46
N GLN A 81 10.95 -11.72 22.32
CA GLN A 81 10.64 -12.38 21.05
C GLN A 81 9.15 -12.31 20.68
N MET A 82 8.30 -11.74 21.53
CA MET A 82 6.84 -11.69 21.36
C MET A 82 6.19 -13.07 21.18
N ALA A 83 6.75 -14.10 21.83
CA ALA A 83 6.31 -15.49 21.68
C ALA A 83 4.91 -15.76 22.27
N HIS A 84 4.47 -14.95 23.24
CA HIS A 84 3.12 -14.95 23.82
C HIS A 84 2.88 -13.62 24.54
N TRP A 85 1.63 -13.30 24.87
CA TRP A 85 1.27 -12.09 25.62
C TRP A 85 0.58 -12.46 26.92
N GLN A 86 1.13 -11.97 28.04
CA GLN A 86 0.59 -12.22 29.38
C GLN A 86 -0.30 -11.04 29.80
N ASP A 87 -1.54 -11.33 30.20
CA ASP A 87 -2.50 -10.35 30.75
C ASP A 87 -2.23 -10.11 32.24
N PHE A 88 -1.97 -8.85 32.55
CA PHE A 88 -1.82 -8.33 33.91
C PHE A 88 -2.95 -7.36 34.22
N HIS A 89 -3.64 -7.58 35.33
CA HIS A 89 -4.60 -6.64 35.89
C HIS A 89 -3.99 -5.94 37.09
N LEU A 90 -3.86 -4.62 37.01
CA LEU A 90 -3.29 -3.79 38.05
C LEU A 90 -4.39 -3.04 38.79
N THR A 91 -4.35 -3.09 40.12
CA THR A 91 -5.27 -2.36 41.03
C THR A 91 -4.46 -1.51 42.00
N ILE A 92 -4.99 -0.34 42.40
CA ILE A 92 -4.36 0.45 43.47
C ILE A 92 -4.77 -0.16 44.82
N THR A 93 -3.79 -0.55 45.64
CA THR A 93 -4.01 -1.13 46.98
C THR A 93 -3.08 -0.52 48.02
N VAL A 94 -3.36 -0.74 49.31
CA VAL A 94 -2.45 -0.40 50.42
C VAL A 94 -1.80 -1.68 50.89
N ILE A 95 -0.46 -1.77 50.88
CA ILE A 95 0.27 -2.99 51.25
C ILE A 95 0.46 -3.06 52.77
N GLU A 96 0.10 -4.20 53.38
CA GLU A 96 0.38 -4.50 54.79
C GLU A 96 1.89 -4.60 55.08
N GLU A 97 2.34 -4.22 56.28
CA GLU A 97 3.77 -4.02 56.63
C GLU A 97 4.68 -5.27 56.52
N ASN A 98 4.13 -6.47 56.31
CA ASN A 98 4.88 -7.73 56.30
C ASN A 98 4.96 -8.45 54.93
N ALA A 99 4.74 -7.75 53.82
CA ALA A 99 4.80 -8.36 52.48
C ALA A 99 6.26 -8.65 52.03
N THR A 100 6.54 -9.89 51.61
CA THR A 100 7.83 -10.27 51.02
C THR A 100 8.08 -9.55 49.68
N PRO A 101 9.30 -9.07 49.39
CA PRO A 101 9.63 -8.48 48.09
C PRO A 101 9.40 -9.50 46.97
N GLN A 102 8.69 -9.09 45.92
CA GLN A 102 8.30 -9.98 44.82
C GLN A 102 9.19 -9.80 43.57
N PRO A 103 9.37 -10.87 42.78
CA PRO A 103 10.30 -10.89 41.65
C PRO A 103 9.94 -9.88 40.55
N ALA A 104 10.96 -9.45 39.80
CA ALA A 104 10.79 -8.55 38.64
C ALA A 104 9.83 -9.14 37.59
N PHE A 105 9.09 -8.28 36.87
CA PHE A 105 8.11 -8.73 35.87
C PHE A 105 8.75 -9.56 34.76
N CYS A 106 10.04 -9.36 34.50
CA CYS A 106 10.86 -10.20 33.61
C CYS A 106 10.66 -11.70 33.86
N ASN A 107 10.66 -12.14 35.12
CA ASN A 107 10.53 -13.56 35.46
C ASN A 107 9.10 -14.10 35.26
N LEU A 108 8.10 -13.22 35.21
CA LEU A 108 6.68 -13.57 35.06
C LEU A 108 6.26 -13.66 33.61
N VAL A 109 7.04 -13.08 32.71
CA VAL A 109 6.72 -13.06 31.29
C VAL A 109 7.50 -14.12 30.52
N ASP A 110 8.56 -14.69 31.09
CA ASP A 110 9.33 -15.76 30.45
C ASP A 110 8.52 -17.06 30.26
N THR A 111 7.49 -17.30 31.09
CA THR A 111 6.60 -18.46 30.98
C THR A 111 5.14 -18.06 30.87
N PRO A 112 4.36 -18.63 29.94
CA PRO A 112 2.93 -18.31 29.83
C PRO A 112 2.15 -18.88 31.02
N HIS A 113 1.40 -18.01 31.73
CA HIS A 113 0.61 -18.44 32.89
C HIS A 113 -0.82 -18.88 32.53
N TYR A 114 -1.29 -18.62 31.31
CA TYR A 114 -2.65 -18.94 30.84
C TYR A 114 -3.77 -18.47 31.80
N ALA A 115 -3.50 -17.40 32.54
CA ALA A 115 -4.37 -16.82 33.55
C ALA A 115 -4.18 -15.31 33.55
N ARG A 116 -5.19 -14.58 34.01
CA ARG A 116 -5.06 -13.15 34.26
C ARG A 116 -4.31 -12.94 35.57
N VAL A 117 -3.12 -12.33 35.50
CA VAL A 117 -2.25 -12.11 36.66
C VAL A 117 -2.69 -10.84 37.38
N GLU A 118 -3.12 -10.98 38.62
CA GLU A 118 -3.68 -9.88 39.41
C GLU A 118 -2.59 -9.28 40.31
N ILE A 119 -2.35 -7.97 40.19
CA ILE A 119 -1.30 -7.27 40.91
C ILE A 119 -1.86 -6.00 41.56
N GLY A 120 -1.56 -5.81 42.85
CA GLY A 120 -1.76 -4.55 43.56
C GLY A 120 -0.53 -3.66 43.45
N PHE A 121 -0.72 -2.36 43.31
CA PHE A 121 0.33 -1.36 43.40
C PHE A 121 0.03 -0.42 44.57
N ASP A 122 1.01 -0.24 45.46
CA ASP A 122 0.97 0.75 46.55
C ASP A 122 1.79 1.99 46.15
N PRO A 123 1.14 3.12 45.84
CA PRO A 123 1.84 4.35 45.46
C PRO A 123 2.76 4.88 46.55
N SER A 124 2.43 4.67 47.84
CA SER A 124 3.22 5.19 48.96
C SER A 124 4.56 4.47 49.12
N LYS A 125 4.60 3.19 48.74
CA LYS A 125 5.79 2.34 48.83
C LYS A 125 6.45 2.09 47.47
N SER A 126 5.79 2.43 46.37
CA SER A 126 6.19 2.10 44.99
C SER A 126 6.47 0.60 44.82
N GLN A 127 5.62 -0.24 45.41
CA GLN A 127 5.78 -1.70 45.44
C GLN A 127 4.58 -2.42 44.83
N PHE A 128 4.85 -3.60 44.26
CA PHE A 128 3.85 -4.49 43.68
C PHE A 128 3.59 -5.70 44.60
N GLN A 129 2.34 -6.16 44.64
CA GLN A 129 1.93 -7.36 45.37
C GLN A 129 1.02 -8.24 44.51
N PHE A 130 1.36 -9.53 44.38
CA PHE A 130 0.49 -10.52 43.75
C PHE A 130 -0.78 -10.75 44.54
N HIS A 131 -1.88 -10.78 43.80
CA HIS A 131 -3.16 -11.30 44.24
C HIS A 131 -3.44 -12.63 43.53
N ARG A 132 -4.55 -13.26 43.91
CA ARG A 132 -4.96 -14.52 43.31
C ARG A 132 -5.35 -14.31 41.84
N ASN A 133 -4.66 -15.00 40.94
CA ASN A 133 -4.96 -14.96 39.50
C ASN A 133 -6.41 -15.33 39.20
N LYS A 134 -6.97 -14.69 38.16
CA LYS A 134 -8.31 -14.98 37.64
C LYS A 134 -8.24 -15.74 36.32
N LYS A 135 -9.38 -16.31 35.92
CA LYS A 135 -9.55 -16.93 34.61
C LYS A 135 -9.32 -15.88 33.52
N LEU A 136 -8.50 -16.23 32.52
CA LEU A 136 -8.31 -15.40 31.34
C LEU A 136 -9.56 -15.52 30.44
N GLU A 137 -10.17 -14.38 30.10
CA GLU A 137 -11.39 -14.35 29.26
C GLU A 137 -11.06 -14.38 27.77
N THR A 138 -9.97 -13.72 27.37
CA THR A 138 -9.51 -13.67 25.98
C THR A 138 -8.01 -13.91 25.95
N GLU A 139 -7.57 -14.85 25.13
CA GLU A 139 -6.15 -15.14 24.96
C GLU A 139 -5.61 -14.37 23.73
N PRO A 140 -4.71 -13.40 23.93
CA PRO A 140 -4.06 -12.71 22.82
C PRO A 140 -3.06 -13.63 22.13
N GLY A 141 -3.20 -13.75 20.81
CA GLY A 141 -2.29 -14.50 19.96
C GLY A 141 -0.86 -13.94 19.96
N PRO A 142 0.13 -14.77 19.60
CA PRO A 142 1.55 -14.39 19.60
C PRO A 142 1.89 -13.36 18.51
N GLY A 143 3.08 -12.78 18.60
CA GLY A 143 3.61 -11.85 17.61
C GLY A 143 3.21 -10.39 17.87
N ARG A 144 3.32 -9.55 16.85
CA ARG A 144 3.14 -8.09 16.97
C ARG A 144 1.68 -7.66 17.04
N GLY A 145 0.73 -8.47 16.59
CA GLY A 145 -0.65 -8.04 16.38
C GLY A 145 -0.80 -7.07 15.20
N GLU A 146 -1.97 -6.45 15.08
CA GLU A 146 -2.35 -5.55 13.99
C GLU A 146 -2.43 -4.11 14.50
N SER A 147 -1.84 -3.15 13.78
CA SER A 147 -1.99 -1.73 14.16
C SER A 147 -3.40 -1.24 13.83
N LEU A 148 -3.87 -0.16 14.46
CA LEU A 148 -5.15 0.47 14.08
C LEU A 148 -5.11 0.88 12.59
N ALA A 149 -3.97 1.32 12.08
CA ALA A 149 -3.82 1.66 10.66
C ALA A 149 -4.08 0.44 9.74
N ASP A 150 -3.60 -0.75 10.12
CA ASP A 150 -3.82 -1.99 9.39
C ASP A 150 -5.24 -2.51 9.57
N VAL A 151 -5.79 -2.40 10.78
CA VAL A 151 -7.19 -2.73 11.08
C VAL A 151 -8.14 -1.92 10.19
N LEU A 152 -7.92 -0.62 10.04
CA LEU A 152 -8.74 0.23 9.16
C LEU A 152 -8.63 -0.17 7.67
N ARG A 153 -7.46 -0.67 7.23
CA ARG A 153 -7.25 -1.13 5.86
C ARG A 153 -7.88 -2.49 5.60
N GLU A 154 -7.70 -3.44 6.51
CA GLU A 154 -7.93 -4.85 6.25
C GLU A 154 -9.24 -5.39 6.84
N PHE A 155 -9.80 -4.72 7.85
CA PHE A 155 -11.00 -5.17 8.56
C PHE A 155 -12.21 -4.28 8.25
N GLN A 156 -13.38 -4.89 8.20
CA GLN A 156 -14.64 -4.21 7.96
C GLN A 156 -15.18 -3.68 9.29
N LEU A 157 -15.13 -2.36 9.47
CA LEU A 157 -15.77 -1.68 10.60
C LEU A 157 -17.17 -1.23 10.20
N LEU A 158 -18.20 -1.79 10.84
CA LEU A 158 -19.57 -1.32 10.73
C LEU A 158 -19.73 0.02 11.48
N PRO A 159 -20.78 0.82 11.20
CA PRO A 159 -21.03 2.07 11.92
C PRO A 159 -21.01 1.92 13.45
N LYS A 160 -21.54 0.80 13.96
CA LYS A 160 -21.48 0.43 15.38
C LYS A 160 -20.04 0.32 15.88
N ASP A 161 -19.19 -0.43 15.19
CA ASP A 161 -17.80 -0.69 15.59
C ASP A 161 -16.99 0.60 15.59
N LYS A 162 -17.23 1.47 14.59
CA LYS A 162 -16.60 2.80 14.51
C LYS A 162 -16.93 3.66 15.73
N ILE A 163 -18.20 3.70 16.13
CA ILE A 163 -18.66 4.52 17.26
C ILE A 163 -18.11 3.98 18.57
N ILE A 164 -18.18 2.66 18.77
CA ILE A 164 -17.67 2.03 19.99
C ILE A 164 -16.16 2.25 20.09
N LEU A 165 -15.40 1.97 19.03
CA LEU A 165 -13.96 2.17 19.01
C LEU A 165 -13.56 3.64 19.26
N ALA A 166 -14.27 4.57 18.60
CA ALA A 166 -14.08 6.01 18.78
C ALA A 166 -14.35 6.44 20.22
N TYR A 167 -15.46 5.98 20.82
CA TYR A 167 -15.79 6.23 22.21
C TYR A 167 -14.71 5.67 23.15
N THR A 168 -14.32 4.40 22.99
CA THR A 168 -13.29 3.74 23.81
C THR A 168 -11.98 4.53 23.79
N ILE A 169 -11.48 4.88 22.60
CA ILE A 169 -10.24 5.64 22.48
C ILE A 169 -10.39 7.05 23.06
N ALA A 170 -11.50 7.76 22.79
CA ALA A 170 -11.72 9.11 23.32
C ALA A 170 -11.85 9.12 24.86
N GLN A 171 -12.52 8.14 25.43
CA GLN A 171 -12.67 7.98 26.88
C GLN A 171 -11.32 7.70 27.54
N ALA A 172 -10.53 6.77 27.00
CA ALA A 172 -9.17 6.51 27.48
C ALA A 172 -8.26 7.74 27.34
N TYR A 173 -8.35 8.45 26.20
CA TYR A 173 -7.60 9.68 25.96
C TYR A 173 -7.94 10.78 26.98
N HIS A 174 -9.23 10.93 27.33
CA HIS A 174 -9.68 11.83 28.39
C HIS A 174 -9.19 11.41 29.78
N HIS A 175 -9.17 10.11 30.06
CA HIS A 175 -8.69 9.59 31.34
C HIS A 175 -7.19 9.87 31.53
N PHE A 176 -6.38 9.54 30.52
CA PHE A 176 -4.92 9.66 30.54
C PHE A 176 -4.38 11.04 30.11
N TYR A 177 -5.26 12.03 29.90
CA TYR A 177 -4.94 13.34 29.29
C TYR A 177 -3.79 14.10 29.96
N ASP A 178 -3.62 13.94 31.27
CA ASP A 178 -2.58 14.60 32.09
C ASP A 178 -1.55 13.60 32.66
N SER A 179 -1.40 12.44 32.03
CA SER A 179 -0.51 11.37 32.49
C SER A 179 0.72 11.19 31.62
N ASP A 180 1.68 10.38 32.09
CA ASP A 180 2.89 10.03 31.34
C ASP A 180 2.64 9.23 30.05
N LEU A 181 1.44 8.69 29.84
CA LEU A 181 1.06 8.09 28.56
C LEU A 181 0.91 9.12 27.42
N MET A 182 0.90 10.41 27.73
CA MET A 182 0.92 11.51 26.75
C MET A 182 2.35 11.93 26.34
N ARG A 183 3.38 11.22 26.81
CA ARG A 183 4.77 11.37 26.31
C ARG A 183 4.91 10.95 24.85
N ILE A 184 4.02 10.07 24.37
CA ILE A 184 3.90 9.72 22.96
C ILE A 184 2.65 10.34 22.36
N LYS A 185 2.76 10.71 21.07
CA LYS A 185 1.59 11.04 20.27
C LYS A 185 0.77 9.79 20.02
N TRP A 186 -0.53 9.84 20.31
CA TRP A 186 -1.44 8.75 19.99
C TRP A 186 -1.79 8.82 18.50
N THR A 187 -1.36 7.81 17.75
CA THR A 187 -1.58 7.65 16.32
C THR A 187 -2.01 6.23 16.01
N SER A 188 -2.54 6.01 14.79
CA SER A 188 -3.05 4.70 14.38
C SER A 188 -1.97 3.62 14.27
N ASP A 189 -0.68 3.97 14.25
CA ASP A 189 0.45 3.03 14.35
C ASP A 189 0.89 2.71 15.80
N LYS A 190 0.37 3.43 16.80
CA LYS A 190 0.66 3.21 18.23
C LYS A 190 -0.45 2.50 19.00
N ILE A 191 -1.64 2.39 18.39
CA ILE A 191 -2.76 1.61 18.91
C ILE A 191 -2.79 0.27 18.18
N TRP A 192 -2.86 -0.82 18.92
CA TRP A 192 -2.73 -2.19 18.43
C TRP A 192 -3.89 -3.07 18.86
N PHE A 193 -4.15 -4.11 18.08
CA PHE A 193 -5.15 -5.13 18.32
C PHE A 193 -4.48 -6.49 18.28
N MET A 194 -4.89 -7.38 19.18
CA MET A 194 -4.33 -8.73 19.26
C MET A 194 -5.27 -9.71 18.57
N PRO A 195 -4.79 -10.52 17.61
CA PRO A 195 -5.58 -11.61 17.06
C PRO A 195 -5.87 -12.66 18.16
N PRO A 196 -6.94 -13.45 18.03
CA PRO A 196 -7.12 -14.63 18.86
C PRO A 196 -6.02 -15.68 18.61
N THR A 197 -5.82 -16.60 19.56
CA THR A 197 -4.85 -17.70 19.43
C THR A 197 -5.19 -18.66 18.28
N GLU A 198 -6.48 -18.82 17.97
CA GLU A 198 -6.96 -19.61 16.84
C GLU A 198 -7.04 -18.74 15.58
N GLU A 199 -6.48 -19.22 14.46
CA GLU A 199 -6.55 -18.51 13.17
C GLU A 199 -8.00 -18.42 12.69
N ASN A 200 -8.60 -17.25 12.88
CA ASN A 200 -9.91 -16.89 12.34
C ASN A 200 -9.81 -15.54 11.63
N ASP A 201 -10.71 -15.27 10.67
CA ASP A 201 -10.84 -13.97 9.99
C ASP A 201 -11.39 -12.86 10.91
N GLU A 202 -11.26 -13.00 12.22
CA GLU A 202 -11.82 -12.10 13.24
C GLU A 202 -10.71 -11.61 14.18
N ILE A 203 -10.84 -10.36 14.64
CA ILE A 203 -9.97 -9.78 15.68
C ILE A 203 -10.83 -9.12 16.75
N PHE A 204 -10.38 -9.18 18.01
CA PHE A 204 -11.06 -8.49 19.10
C PHE A 204 -11.02 -6.98 18.86
N LEU A 205 -12.15 -6.29 19.01
CA LEU A 205 -12.23 -4.83 19.02
C LEU A 205 -11.73 -4.28 20.37
N ARG A 206 -10.51 -4.67 20.74
CA ARG A 206 -9.84 -4.34 22.01
C ARG A 206 -8.55 -3.59 21.71
N PRO A 207 -8.58 -2.24 21.70
CA PRO A 207 -7.42 -1.43 21.37
C PRO A 207 -6.45 -1.35 22.55
N TYR A 208 -5.16 -1.49 22.25
CA TYR A 208 -4.06 -1.38 23.19
C TYR A 208 -3.05 -0.33 22.75
N LEU A 209 -2.67 0.61 23.63
CA LEU A 209 -1.64 1.60 23.36
C LEU A 209 -0.25 1.05 23.73
N ILE A 210 0.75 1.24 22.87
CA ILE A 210 2.15 0.95 23.24
C ILE A 210 2.58 1.81 24.44
N PHE A 211 3.27 1.20 25.40
CA PHE A 211 3.83 1.91 26.54
C PHE A 211 5.07 2.74 26.14
N PRO A 212 5.20 4.02 26.54
CA PRO A 212 6.25 4.92 26.05
C PRO A 212 7.59 4.78 26.79
N PHE A 213 8.16 3.58 26.86
CA PHE A 213 9.47 3.38 27.48
C PHE A 213 10.60 3.99 26.63
N GLY A 214 11.57 4.64 27.30
CA GLY A 214 12.77 5.17 26.63
C GLY A 214 12.53 6.36 25.69
N THR A 215 11.31 6.87 25.56
CA THR A 215 11.08 8.15 24.90
C THR A 215 11.60 9.26 25.80
N ARG A 216 12.53 10.08 25.29
CA ARG A 216 12.98 11.30 25.98
C ARG A 216 11.75 12.11 26.40
N ASP A 217 11.83 12.77 27.55
CA ASP A 217 10.77 13.59 28.18
C ASP A 217 10.35 14.83 27.35
N ASP A 218 10.20 14.71 26.04
CA ASP A 218 9.65 15.72 25.14
C ASP A 218 8.20 15.32 24.79
N PRO A 219 7.26 15.41 25.76
CA PRO A 219 5.88 15.01 25.55
C PRO A 219 5.23 15.86 24.48
N GLU A 220 4.24 15.32 23.78
CA GLU A 220 3.45 16.12 22.86
C GLU A 220 2.83 17.29 23.63
N GLU A 221 3.17 18.52 23.22
CA GLU A 221 2.71 19.73 23.88
C GLU A 221 1.18 19.80 23.82
N ASP A 222 0.55 20.04 24.97
CA ASP A 222 -0.91 20.18 25.04
C ASP A 222 -1.39 21.48 24.37
N PHE A 223 -0.58 22.55 24.47
CA PHE A 223 -0.84 23.86 23.90
C PHE A 223 0.47 24.52 23.45
N VAL A 224 0.45 25.09 22.25
CA VAL A 224 1.59 25.82 21.65
C VAL A 224 1.16 27.25 21.32
N ASP A 225 1.71 28.22 22.05
CA ASP A 225 1.45 29.65 21.84
C ASP A 225 2.29 30.21 20.68
N ASP A 226 1.93 29.81 19.45
CA ASP A 226 2.51 30.36 18.22
C ASP A 226 1.39 30.84 17.28
N ALA A 227 1.37 32.13 16.98
CA ALA A 227 0.35 32.76 16.12
C ALA A 227 0.38 32.24 14.66
N ARG A 228 1.45 31.55 14.24
CA ARG A 228 1.56 30.94 12.91
C ARG A 228 0.84 29.60 12.83
N LEU A 229 0.52 28.98 13.97
CA LEU A 229 -0.22 27.72 14.00
C LEU A 229 -1.70 27.95 13.75
N VAL A 230 -2.26 27.20 12.81
CA VAL A 230 -3.69 27.21 12.51
C VAL A 230 -4.48 26.54 13.64
N HIS A 231 -3.87 25.55 14.32
CA HIS A 231 -4.43 24.83 15.46
C HIS A 231 -3.38 24.74 16.57
N GLN A 232 -3.65 25.38 17.72
CA GLN A 232 -2.68 25.54 18.82
C GLN A 232 -2.70 24.41 19.85
N HIS A 233 -3.57 23.40 19.68
CA HIS A 233 -3.71 22.27 20.62
C HIS A 233 -3.35 20.94 19.93
N PRO A 234 -2.07 20.53 19.91
CA PRO A 234 -1.63 19.33 19.21
C PRO A 234 -2.33 18.04 19.67
N ARG A 235 -2.51 17.86 20.99
CA ARG A 235 -3.20 16.69 21.58
C ARG A 235 -4.64 16.55 21.09
N ILE A 236 -5.41 17.65 21.13
CA ILE A 236 -6.80 17.68 20.64
C ILE A 236 -6.87 17.42 19.13
N LEU A 237 -5.93 17.96 18.34
CA LEU A 237 -5.87 17.68 16.92
C LEU A 237 -5.56 16.19 16.65
N ALA A 238 -4.62 15.60 17.40
CA ALA A 238 -4.22 14.20 17.25
C ALA A 238 -5.40 13.24 17.46
N ILE A 239 -6.17 13.42 18.54
CA ILE A 239 -7.38 12.61 18.76
C ILE A 239 -8.46 12.90 17.71
N GLY A 240 -8.62 14.15 17.27
CA GLY A 240 -9.52 14.49 16.16
C GLY A 240 -9.16 13.76 14.86
N THR A 241 -7.87 13.63 14.56
CA THR A 241 -7.37 12.86 13.42
C THR A 241 -7.66 11.37 13.58
N LEU A 242 -7.39 10.77 14.75
CA LEU A 242 -7.73 9.36 15.03
C LEU A 242 -9.22 9.07 14.83
N LEU A 243 -10.09 9.96 15.34
CA LEU A 243 -11.54 9.83 15.17
C LEU A 243 -11.96 9.91 13.69
N LEU A 244 -11.31 10.77 12.90
CA LEU A 244 -11.49 10.82 11.44
C LEU A 244 -11.05 9.52 10.76
N GLU A 245 -9.90 8.96 11.14
CA GLU A 245 -9.39 7.70 10.60
C GLU A 245 -10.38 6.55 10.82
N ILE A 246 -10.90 6.45 12.05
CA ILE A 246 -11.91 5.45 12.44
C ILE A 246 -13.20 5.67 11.64
N GLY A 247 -13.68 6.91 11.59
CA GLY A 247 -14.91 7.25 10.86
C GLY A 247 -14.83 6.92 9.37
N LEU A 248 -13.72 7.27 8.72
CA LEU A 248 -13.49 7.01 7.29
C LEU A 248 -13.02 5.58 7.00
N SER A 249 -12.67 4.79 8.01
CA SER A 249 -12.00 3.48 7.85
C SER A 249 -10.77 3.57 6.97
N LYS A 250 -9.96 4.61 7.19
CA LYS A 250 -8.77 4.90 6.39
C LYS A 250 -7.69 5.57 7.26
N PRO A 251 -6.44 5.07 7.24
CA PRO A 251 -5.37 5.69 8.01
C PRO A 251 -4.95 7.05 7.41
N PHE A 252 -4.64 7.99 8.29
CA PHE A 252 -4.26 9.36 7.99
C PHE A 252 -2.87 9.39 7.34
N GLN A 253 -2.74 10.20 6.30
CA GLN A 253 -1.50 10.32 5.55
C GLN A 253 -0.91 11.70 5.76
N SER A 254 -0.03 11.82 6.75
CA SER A 254 0.77 13.02 6.96
C SER A 254 1.81 13.17 5.84
N ILE A 255 2.05 14.40 5.39
CA ILE A 255 3.04 14.72 4.35
C ILE A 255 4.19 15.46 5.02
N PRO A 256 5.41 14.89 5.08
CA PRO A 256 6.57 15.52 5.73
C PRO A 256 6.85 16.94 5.23
N GLN A 257 7.01 17.88 6.16
CA GLN A 257 7.35 19.27 5.91
C GLN A 257 8.69 19.64 6.53
N ARG A 258 9.30 20.72 6.04
CA ARG A 258 10.64 21.17 6.44
C ARG A 258 10.74 21.65 7.89
N ASN A 259 9.63 22.04 8.52
CA ASN A 259 9.61 22.52 9.90
C ASN A 259 8.31 22.11 10.62
N ARG A 260 8.34 22.12 11.96
CA ARG A 260 7.25 21.66 12.83
C ARG A 260 5.94 22.45 12.64
N ILE A 261 6.01 23.77 12.39
CA ILE A 261 4.84 24.63 12.21
C ILE A 261 4.15 24.33 10.87
N SER A 262 4.93 24.25 9.79
CA SER A 262 4.43 23.86 8.47
C SER A 262 3.85 22.46 8.49
N GLN A 263 4.47 21.52 9.24
CA GLN A 263 3.94 20.17 9.44
C GLN A 263 2.56 20.21 10.11
N ALA A 264 2.44 20.87 11.26
CA ALA A 264 1.19 20.99 12.00
C ALA A 264 0.08 21.66 11.18
N ASN A 265 0.40 22.75 10.46
CA ASN A 265 -0.57 23.43 9.59
C ASN A 265 -0.99 22.58 8.40
N ARG A 266 -0.07 21.79 7.83
CA ARG A 266 -0.37 20.90 6.71
C ARG A 266 -1.26 19.74 7.17
N ASP A 267 -0.95 19.13 8.31
CA ASP A 267 -1.76 18.06 8.89
C ASP A 267 -3.15 18.58 9.26
N HIS A 268 -3.26 19.78 9.85
CA HIS A 268 -4.54 20.44 10.11
C HIS A 268 -5.35 20.63 8.83
N LYS A 269 -4.73 21.14 7.76
CA LYS A 269 -5.41 21.32 6.46
C LYS A 269 -5.94 20.00 5.91
N ILE A 270 -5.13 18.94 5.94
CA ILE A 270 -5.54 17.60 5.47
C ILE A 270 -6.72 17.09 6.32
N ALA A 271 -6.65 17.23 7.64
CA ALA A 271 -7.72 16.82 8.55
C ALA A 271 -9.02 17.61 8.32
N ASP A 272 -8.93 18.92 8.08
CA ASP A 272 -10.10 19.75 7.76
C ASP A 272 -10.75 19.36 6.42
N ASP A 273 -9.95 19.05 5.40
CA ASP A 273 -10.46 18.57 4.12
C ASP A 273 -11.08 17.17 4.23
N TRP A 274 -10.50 16.29 5.05
CA TRP A 274 -11.07 14.99 5.38
C TRP A 274 -12.40 15.13 6.12
N LEU A 275 -12.50 16.06 7.07
CA LEU A 275 -13.76 16.37 7.77
C LEU A 275 -14.86 16.83 6.82
N LYS A 276 -14.55 17.70 5.85
CA LYS A 276 -15.52 18.14 4.83
C LYS A 276 -16.05 16.97 4.00
N ASN A 277 -15.20 16.01 3.66
CA ASN A 277 -15.60 14.82 2.93
C ASN A 277 -16.38 13.86 3.82
N PHE A 278 -15.94 13.66 5.06
CA PHE A 278 -16.57 12.79 6.04
C PHE A 278 -18.01 13.18 6.37
N LYS A 279 -18.28 14.50 6.48
CA LYS A 279 -19.65 15.03 6.68
C LYS A 279 -20.61 14.68 5.53
N LYS A 280 -20.10 14.43 4.32
CA LYS A 280 -20.90 14.03 3.16
C LYS A 280 -21.17 12.52 3.09
N VAL A 281 -20.44 11.71 3.86
CA VAL A 281 -20.60 10.25 3.86
C VAL A 281 -21.82 9.89 4.70
N GLU A 282 -22.77 9.19 4.10
CA GLU A 282 -23.93 8.64 4.81
C GLU A 282 -23.58 7.28 5.42
N TRP A 283 -23.93 7.09 6.70
CA TRP A 283 -23.86 5.78 7.36
C TRP A 283 -25.28 5.23 7.42
N GLY A 284 -25.63 4.40 6.44
CA GLY A 284 -26.97 3.84 6.32
C GLY A 284 -27.47 3.25 7.64
N GLY A 285 -28.62 3.75 8.13
CA GLY A 285 -29.28 3.26 9.35
C GLY A 285 -29.02 4.06 10.63
N LEU A 286 -28.10 5.03 10.66
CA LEU A 286 -27.84 5.87 11.85
C LEU A 286 -28.52 7.24 11.74
N LYS A 287 -29.56 7.49 12.53
CA LYS A 287 -30.29 8.78 12.52
C LYS A 287 -29.46 9.97 13.02
N ASP A 288 -28.46 9.73 13.87
CA ASP A 288 -27.73 10.78 14.60
C ASP A 288 -26.22 10.84 14.30
N LYS A 289 -25.78 10.49 13.08
CA LYS A 289 -24.36 10.64 12.67
C LYS A 289 -23.83 12.06 12.88
N SER A 290 -24.71 13.07 12.82
CA SER A 290 -24.39 14.47 13.08
C SER A 290 -23.73 14.70 14.45
N ILE A 291 -24.04 13.88 15.46
CA ILE A 291 -23.42 13.95 16.79
C ILE A 291 -21.93 13.55 16.70
N PHE A 292 -21.60 12.52 15.92
CA PHE A 292 -20.23 12.08 15.66
C PHE A 292 -19.47 13.14 14.85
N ASP A 293 -20.12 13.72 13.83
CA ASP A 293 -19.55 14.79 13.01
C ASP A 293 -19.19 16.02 13.85
N LYS A 294 -20.07 16.42 14.79
CA LYS A 294 -19.83 17.54 15.72
C LYS A 294 -18.67 17.26 16.68
N ALA A 295 -18.53 16.04 17.19
CA ALA A 295 -17.43 15.64 18.06
C ALA A 295 -16.07 15.76 17.37
N ILE A 296 -15.97 15.34 16.10
CA ILE A 296 -14.76 15.50 15.30
C ILE A 296 -14.52 16.97 14.95
N GLU A 297 -15.56 17.68 14.51
CA GLU A 297 -15.46 19.10 14.17
C GLU A 297 -14.95 19.93 15.33
N TYR A 298 -15.37 19.61 16.56
CA TYR A 298 -14.84 20.23 17.76
C TYR A 298 -13.30 20.09 17.84
N CYS A 299 -12.78 18.89 17.60
CA CYS A 299 -11.34 18.61 17.67
C CYS A 299 -10.53 19.30 16.56
N ILE A 300 -11.11 19.49 15.37
CA ILE A 300 -10.39 20.02 14.19
C ILE A 300 -10.55 21.54 14.05
N ARG A 301 -11.73 22.09 14.37
CA ARG A 301 -12.10 23.49 14.10
C ARG A 301 -12.34 24.31 15.36
N GLU A 302 -13.10 23.77 16.32
CA GLU A 302 -13.51 24.54 17.51
C GLU A 302 -12.50 24.50 18.65
N GLY A 303 -11.49 23.63 18.60
CA GLY A 303 -10.32 23.63 19.48
C GLY A 303 -9.56 24.97 19.47
N LYS A 304 -9.81 25.84 18.49
CA LYS A 304 -9.27 27.22 18.45
C LYS A 304 -9.93 28.17 19.46
N MET A 305 -11.17 27.91 19.89
CA MET A 305 -11.94 28.77 20.80
C MET A 305 -11.65 28.49 22.28
N LEU A 306 -10.63 27.67 22.58
CA LEU A 306 -10.22 27.30 23.93
C LEU A 306 -9.39 28.39 24.64
N VAL A 307 -9.09 29.50 23.97
CA VAL A 307 -8.33 30.62 24.54
C VAL A 307 -9.26 31.82 24.78
N ASP A 308 -9.51 32.14 26.06
CA ASP A 308 -9.98 33.46 26.46
C ASP A 308 -8.80 34.45 26.41
N ARG A 309 -8.40 34.89 25.22
CA ARG A 309 -7.62 36.12 25.06
C ARG A 309 -8.05 36.93 23.84
N GLN A 310 -8.67 38.05 24.19
CA GLN A 310 -8.96 39.23 23.40
C GLN A 310 -7.87 39.59 22.40
N ASN A 311 -8.30 39.85 21.16
CA ASN A 311 -7.81 40.89 20.23
C ASN A 311 -6.76 41.86 20.79
N LYS A 312 -5.49 41.44 20.88
CA LYS A 312 -4.34 42.37 20.92
C LYS A 312 -3.26 41.83 20.00
N LEU A 313 -3.34 42.19 18.72
CA LEU A 313 -2.19 42.19 17.83
C LEU A 313 -1.17 43.20 18.38
N GLY A 314 -0.13 42.70 19.05
CA GLY A 314 1.08 43.47 19.31
C GLY A 314 1.94 43.60 18.04
N PRO A 315 2.73 44.66 17.88
CA PRO A 315 3.51 44.87 16.67
C PRO A 315 4.59 43.79 16.52
N VAL A 316 4.81 43.37 15.27
CA VAL A 316 5.87 42.44 14.90
C VAL A 316 7.24 43.12 15.14
N GLY A 317 7.94 42.72 16.21
CA GLY A 317 9.36 43.02 16.37
C GLY A 317 9.85 43.16 17.82
N LYS A 318 10.49 42.10 18.34
CA LYS A 318 11.86 42.05 18.90
C LYS A 318 12.02 40.75 19.70
N ALA A 319 13.15 40.09 19.51
CA ALA A 319 13.59 38.99 20.35
C ALA A 319 14.01 39.56 21.72
N THR A 320 13.30 39.18 22.79
CA THR A 320 13.85 39.13 24.15
C THR A 320 12.99 38.24 25.05
N ASP A 321 13.67 37.25 25.61
CA ASP A 321 13.60 36.70 26.96
C ASP A 321 12.30 36.10 27.53
N SER A 322 12.38 34.77 27.54
CA SER A 322 11.91 33.81 28.54
C SER A 322 11.67 34.34 29.96
N SER A 323 10.55 33.93 30.56
CA SER A 323 10.54 33.04 31.75
C SER A 323 9.38 33.24 32.75
N ALA A 324 8.47 34.22 32.59
CA ALA A 324 7.54 34.55 33.68
C ALA A 324 6.03 34.24 33.47
N LYS A 325 5.55 33.84 32.27
CA LYS A 325 4.11 33.61 32.00
C LYS A 325 3.70 32.15 31.72
N THR A 326 4.66 31.24 31.55
CA THR A 326 4.43 29.90 31.00
C THR A 326 3.97 28.85 32.02
N LEU A 327 4.13 29.10 33.33
CA LEU A 327 3.80 28.12 34.39
C LEU A 327 2.33 28.14 34.83
N LEU A 328 1.68 29.31 34.86
CA LEU A 328 0.29 29.44 35.34
C LEU A 328 -0.75 28.83 34.39
N ASP A 329 -0.45 28.79 33.09
CA ASP A 329 -1.37 28.28 32.05
C ASP A 329 -1.33 26.74 31.90
N LYS A 330 -0.29 26.08 32.42
CA LYS A 330 -0.10 24.64 32.20
C LYS A 330 -1.20 23.81 32.86
N GLN A 331 -1.36 23.87 34.18
CA GLN A 331 -2.22 22.90 34.87
C GLN A 331 -3.72 23.25 34.82
N GLN A 332 -4.10 24.51 35.07
CA GLN A 332 -5.51 24.93 34.96
C GLN A 332 -6.00 24.88 33.50
N GLY A 333 -5.15 25.21 32.54
CA GLY A 333 -5.45 25.11 31.11
C GLY A 333 -5.68 23.65 30.68
N ILE A 334 -4.82 22.72 31.12
CA ILE A 334 -4.99 21.28 30.86
C ILE A 334 -6.34 20.78 31.42
N LEU A 335 -6.66 21.11 32.68
CA LEU A 335 -7.93 20.70 33.30
C LEU A 335 -9.16 21.27 32.55
N ALA A 336 -9.12 22.54 32.16
CA ALA A 336 -10.21 23.17 31.40
C ALA A 336 -10.39 22.53 30.02
N ARG A 337 -9.29 22.21 29.31
CA ARG A 337 -9.34 21.52 28.02
C ARG A 337 -9.83 20.10 28.15
N ARG A 338 -9.36 19.35 29.15
CA ARG A 338 -9.83 18.00 29.49
C ARG A 338 -11.34 17.99 29.75
N GLN A 339 -11.86 18.94 30.53
CA GLN A 339 -13.29 19.06 30.81
C GLN A 339 -14.11 19.39 29.55
N LYS A 340 -13.62 20.32 28.71
CA LYS A 340 -14.31 20.67 27.45
C LYS A 340 -14.24 19.53 26.43
N PHE A 341 -13.14 18.78 26.37
CA PHE A 341 -13.01 17.58 25.55
C PHE A 341 -14.01 16.50 25.98
N TYR A 342 -14.16 16.26 27.29
CA TYR A 342 -15.19 15.35 27.79
C TYR A 342 -16.61 15.77 27.35
N LYS A 343 -16.94 17.04 27.56
CA LYS A 343 -18.27 17.59 27.25
C LYS A 343 -18.63 17.47 25.76
N ASN A 344 -17.69 17.79 24.88
CA ASN A 344 -17.97 17.94 23.43
C ASN A 344 -17.62 16.71 22.60
N VAL A 345 -16.81 15.79 23.12
CA VAL A 345 -16.34 14.60 22.38
C VAL A 345 -16.76 13.32 23.08
N VAL A 346 -16.29 13.11 24.31
CA VAL A 346 -16.48 11.84 25.02
C VAL A 346 -17.95 11.58 25.34
N ARG A 347 -18.64 12.54 25.96
CA ARG A 347 -20.06 12.41 26.33
C ARG A 347 -20.97 12.17 25.11
N PRO A 348 -20.82 12.91 23.99
CA PRO A 348 -21.57 12.63 22.78
C PRO A 348 -21.30 11.26 22.15
N LEU A 349 -20.04 10.82 22.09
CA LEU A 349 -19.69 9.50 21.58
C LEU A 349 -20.21 8.37 22.49
N LYS A 350 -20.16 8.58 23.82
CA LYS A 350 -20.75 7.67 24.81
C LYS A 350 -22.26 7.52 24.61
N TYR A 351 -22.96 8.64 24.46
CA TYR A 351 -24.39 8.65 24.16
C TYR A 351 -24.70 7.82 22.92
N LEU A 352 -23.97 8.03 21.81
CA LEU A 352 -24.15 7.24 20.58
C LEU A 352 -23.89 5.74 20.78
N ALA A 353 -22.84 5.37 21.53
CA ALA A 353 -22.50 3.98 21.79
C ALA A 353 -23.56 3.27 22.65
N GLU A 354 -23.98 3.90 23.75
CA GLU A 354 -24.92 3.31 24.72
C GLU A 354 -26.37 3.34 24.22
N THR A 355 -26.87 4.52 23.84
CA THR A 355 -28.28 4.68 23.45
C THR A 355 -28.54 4.29 22.00
N GLY A 356 -27.58 4.51 21.10
CA GLY A 356 -27.72 4.17 19.69
C GLY A 356 -27.55 2.68 19.40
N PHE A 357 -26.66 1.99 20.13
CA PHE A 357 -26.28 0.61 19.84
C PHE A 357 -26.31 -0.35 21.04
N GLY A 358 -26.78 0.09 22.21
CA GLY A 358 -26.89 -0.75 23.41
C GLY A 358 -25.54 -1.29 23.89
N HIS A 359 -24.43 -0.59 23.63
CA HIS A 359 -23.11 -1.03 24.06
C HIS A 359 -23.02 -1.02 25.59
N LYS A 360 -22.54 -2.13 26.16
CA LYS A 360 -22.19 -2.24 27.58
C LYS A 360 -20.68 -2.30 27.70
N ILE A 361 -20.15 -1.56 28.67
CA ILE A 361 -18.73 -1.52 29.01
C ILE A 361 -18.27 -2.95 29.35
N GLY A 362 -17.06 -3.32 28.91
CA GLY A 362 -16.49 -4.67 29.11
C GLY A 362 -16.94 -5.74 28.12
N ASN A 363 -17.92 -5.49 27.24
CA ASN A 363 -18.31 -6.48 26.22
C ASN A 363 -17.22 -6.70 25.17
N THR A 364 -16.78 -7.95 25.01
CA THR A 364 -15.86 -8.35 23.93
C THR A 364 -16.61 -8.36 22.60
N LEU A 365 -16.13 -7.54 21.66
CA LEU A 365 -16.63 -7.46 20.29
C LEU A 365 -15.57 -7.95 19.31
N TYR A 366 -16.01 -8.40 18.15
CA TYR A 366 -15.15 -8.87 17.07
C TYR A 366 -15.43 -8.08 15.80
N ILE A 367 -14.37 -7.79 15.05
CA ILE A 367 -14.49 -7.25 13.69
C ILE A 367 -13.91 -8.27 12.71
N ARG A 368 -14.53 -8.36 11.54
CA ARG A 368 -14.16 -9.32 10.50
C ARG A 368 -13.21 -8.71 9.49
N ARG A 369 -12.27 -9.51 9.01
CA ARG A 369 -11.43 -9.16 7.87
C ARG A 369 -12.36 -8.95 6.66
N LYS A 370 -12.07 -7.93 5.84
CA LYS A 370 -12.88 -7.62 4.65
C LYS A 370 -12.90 -8.85 3.75
N PRO A 371 -14.06 -9.30 3.25
CA PRO A 371 -14.12 -10.45 2.36
C PRO A 371 -13.22 -10.18 1.16
N ARG A 372 -12.22 -11.05 0.95
CA ARG A 372 -11.46 -11.05 -0.29
C ARG A 372 -12.47 -11.27 -1.41
N ALA A 373 -12.58 -10.33 -2.34
CA ALA A 373 -13.42 -10.50 -3.52
C ALA A 373 -13.09 -11.87 -4.14
N VAL A 374 -14.11 -12.72 -4.27
CA VAL A 374 -14.00 -14.11 -4.68
C VAL A 374 -13.17 -14.20 -5.97
N PRO A 375 -12.01 -14.89 -5.94
CA PRO A 375 -11.24 -15.17 -7.14
C PRO A 375 -11.95 -16.22 -7.99
N LEU A 376 -12.03 -15.99 -9.30
CA LEU A 376 -12.09 -17.08 -10.26
C LEU A 376 -10.87 -17.97 -10.04
N ASP A 377 -11.13 -19.25 -9.78
CA ASP A 377 -10.26 -20.43 -9.77
C ASP A 377 -8.74 -20.19 -9.84
N THR A 378 -8.04 -20.33 -8.71
CA THR A 378 -7.05 -21.39 -8.43
C THR A 378 -6.30 -21.09 -7.11
N GLU A 379 -6.18 -22.11 -6.24
CA GLU A 379 -5.00 -22.47 -5.44
C GLU A 379 -3.78 -21.52 -5.64
N VAL A 380 -3.07 -20.89 -4.69
CA VAL A 380 -2.51 -21.31 -3.39
C VAL A 380 -1.88 -20.06 -2.70
N PRO A 381 -2.27 -19.62 -1.47
CA PRO A 381 -1.51 -18.61 -0.72
C PRO A 381 -0.04 -19.02 -0.43
N GLY A 382 0.21 -20.32 -0.28
CA GLY A 382 1.53 -20.93 -0.16
C GLY A 382 2.38 -20.96 -1.43
N GLU A 383 1.83 -20.81 -2.64
CA GLU A 383 2.67 -20.64 -3.85
C GLU A 383 3.21 -19.22 -3.95
N LEU A 384 2.50 -18.21 -3.47
CA LEU A 384 2.96 -16.82 -3.54
C LEU A 384 4.20 -16.57 -2.67
N SER A 385 4.20 -17.08 -1.43
CA SER A 385 5.38 -17.00 -0.57
C SER A 385 6.55 -17.80 -1.17
N LYS A 386 6.26 -18.92 -1.86
CA LYS A 386 7.25 -19.66 -2.64
C LYS A 386 7.69 -18.95 -3.93
N LEU A 387 6.83 -18.14 -4.56
CA LEU A 387 7.09 -17.41 -5.80
C LEU A 387 7.96 -16.18 -5.53
N GLU A 388 7.59 -15.40 -4.51
CA GLU A 388 8.41 -14.33 -3.95
C GLU A 388 9.73 -14.92 -3.42
N ALA A 389 9.72 -15.98 -2.60
CA ALA A 389 10.94 -16.64 -2.16
C ALA A 389 11.76 -17.26 -3.31
N SER A 390 11.15 -17.73 -4.41
CA SER A 390 11.91 -18.26 -5.56
C SER A 390 12.67 -17.16 -6.31
N PHE A 391 12.10 -15.94 -6.36
CA PHE A 391 12.75 -14.77 -6.95
C PHE A 391 13.85 -14.18 -6.05
N HIS A 392 13.74 -14.44 -4.75
CA HIS A 392 14.53 -13.84 -3.67
C HIS A 392 15.64 -14.77 -3.12
N SER A 393 15.46 -16.10 -3.21
CA SER A 393 16.35 -17.14 -2.65
C SER A 393 17.76 -17.28 -3.25
N GLY A 394 18.22 -16.38 -4.12
CA GLY A 394 19.57 -16.47 -4.71
C GLY A 394 19.83 -17.73 -5.54
N ASN A 395 18.79 -18.50 -5.89
CA ASN A 395 18.93 -19.68 -6.75
C ASN A 395 19.37 -19.28 -8.17
N THR A 396 20.31 -20.03 -8.74
CA THR A 396 20.79 -19.86 -10.13
C THR A 396 19.61 -19.72 -11.10
N VAL A 397 19.50 -18.58 -11.81
CA VAL A 397 18.53 -18.40 -12.90
C VAL A 397 18.67 -19.58 -13.85
N LYS A 398 17.57 -20.30 -14.05
CA LYS A 398 17.47 -21.37 -15.04
C LYS A 398 16.93 -20.74 -16.31
N PRO A 399 17.76 -20.54 -17.36
CA PRO A 399 17.32 -19.88 -18.60
C PRO A 399 16.01 -20.47 -19.16
N LYS A 400 15.83 -21.78 -19.06
CA LYS A 400 14.65 -22.49 -19.55
C LYS A 400 13.33 -22.14 -18.83
N GLU A 401 13.37 -21.51 -17.66
CA GLU A 401 12.18 -21.11 -16.89
C GLU A 401 11.73 -19.67 -17.20
N TRP A 402 12.36 -18.99 -18.17
CA TRP A 402 12.10 -17.57 -18.50
C TRP A 402 10.62 -17.20 -18.63
N LEU A 403 9.81 -18.06 -19.24
CA LEU A 403 8.38 -17.82 -19.47
C LEU A 403 7.61 -17.77 -18.14
N LYS A 404 7.94 -18.68 -17.22
CA LYS A 404 7.39 -18.72 -15.87
C LYS A 404 7.83 -17.51 -15.05
N ASP A 405 9.10 -17.11 -15.18
CA ASP A 405 9.65 -15.96 -14.46
C ASP A 405 8.96 -14.66 -14.88
N LEU A 406 8.74 -14.45 -16.19
CA LEU A 406 7.99 -13.29 -16.70
C LEU A 406 6.55 -13.27 -16.19
N ASN A 407 5.85 -14.41 -16.22
CA ASN A 407 4.50 -14.53 -15.66
C ASN A 407 4.48 -14.18 -14.16
N SER A 408 5.49 -14.64 -13.42
CA SER A 408 5.63 -14.37 -11.98
C SER A 408 5.80 -12.87 -11.70
N ILE A 409 6.70 -12.20 -12.43
CA ILE A 409 6.89 -10.75 -12.35
C ILE A 409 5.58 -10.01 -12.63
N GLY A 410 4.91 -10.35 -13.73
CA GLY A 410 3.64 -9.71 -14.11
C GLY A 410 2.54 -9.90 -13.07
N THR A 411 2.46 -11.08 -12.47
CA THR A 411 1.48 -11.40 -11.42
C THR A 411 1.74 -10.63 -10.13
N ILE A 412 3.01 -10.53 -9.71
CA ILE A 412 3.41 -9.75 -8.52
C ILE A 412 3.06 -8.26 -8.70
N ILE A 413 3.39 -7.69 -9.85
CA ILE A 413 3.08 -6.27 -10.14
C ILE A 413 1.57 -6.04 -10.12
N GLU A 414 0.79 -6.89 -10.77
CA GLU A 414 -0.67 -6.74 -10.80
C GLU A 414 -1.28 -6.84 -9.41
N ARG A 415 -0.80 -7.77 -8.58
CA ARG A 415 -1.24 -7.87 -7.19
C ARG A 415 -0.95 -6.57 -6.44
N GLN A 416 0.25 -6.03 -6.56
CA GLN A 416 0.62 -4.76 -5.91
C GLN A 416 -0.20 -3.58 -6.42
N ARG A 417 -0.52 -3.54 -7.72
CA ARG A 417 -1.43 -2.53 -8.31
C ARG A 417 -2.82 -2.59 -7.70
N ARG A 418 -3.37 -3.79 -7.51
CA ARG A 418 -4.66 -3.99 -6.83
C ARG A 418 -4.61 -3.55 -5.36
N THR A 419 -3.56 -3.95 -4.63
CA THR A 419 -3.36 -3.56 -3.22
C THR A 419 -3.29 -2.04 -3.06
N HIS A 420 -2.68 -1.34 -4.01
CA HIS A 420 -2.53 0.12 -3.99
C HIS A 420 -3.62 0.86 -4.79
N GLU A 421 -4.69 0.18 -5.19
CA GLU A 421 -5.83 0.72 -5.96
C GLU A 421 -5.43 1.46 -7.25
N VAL A 422 -4.35 1.03 -7.91
CA VAL A 422 -3.92 1.53 -9.22
C VAL A 422 -4.81 0.92 -10.30
N LYS A 423 -5.80 1.71 -10.76
CA LYS A 423 -6.87 1.26 -11.68
C LYS A 423 -6.58 1.49 -13.17
N THR A 424 -5.43 2.06 -13.53
CA THR A 424 -5.11 2.33 -14.95
C THR A 424 -5.05 1.00 -15.72
N ALA A 425 -5.73 0.88 -16.86
CA ALA A 425 -5.59 -0.31 -17.70
C ALA A 425 -4.38 -0.12 -18.62
N ILE A 426 -3.59 -1.18 -18.82
CA ILE A 426 -2.53 -1.21 -19.85
C ILE A 426 -3.05 -2.02 -21.02
N ARG A 427 -3.16 -1.41 -22.19
CA ARG A 427 -3.79 -2.01 -23.38
C ARG A 427 -2.75 -2.43 -24.41
N VAL A 428 -2.76 -3.70 -24.77
CA VAL A 428 -1.89 -4.28 -25.79
C VAL A 428 -2.73 -4.71 -26.98
N ALA A 429 -2.53 -4.06 -28.12
CA ALA A 429 -3.12 -4.43 -29.39
C ALA A 429 -2.22 -5.40 -30.15
N ILE A 430 -2.81 -6.48 -30.63
CA ILE A 430 -2.16 -7.52 -31.41
C ILE A 430 -2.79 -7.52 -32.80
N LEU A 431 -2.00 -7.11 -33.78
CA LEU A 431 -2.37 -7.14 -35.18
C LEU A 431 -1.78 -8.41 -35.77
N ASP A 432 -2.64 -9.40 -36.09
CA ASP A 432 -2.17 -10.71 -36.54
C ASP A 432 -3.29 -11.50 -37.27
N THR A 433 -3.23 -12.83 -37.29
CA THR A 433 -4.19 -13.71 -38.00
C THR A 433 -5.53 -13.90 -37.28
N GLY A 434 -5.67 -13.34 -36.09
CA GLY A 434 -6.88 -13.37 -35.26
C GLY A 434 -6.63 -13.96 -33.90
N ASN A 435 -7.70 -14.45 -33.27
CA ASN A 435 -7.64 -15.22 -32.04
C ASN A 435 -8.67 -16.34 -32.05
N ASP A 436 -8.32 -17.50 -31.52
CA ASP A 436 -9.24 -18.60 -31.23
C ASP A 436 -9.24 -18.88 -29.73
N GLU A 437 -10.36 -18.58 -29.06
CA GLU A 437 -10.49 -18.68 -27.60
C GLU A 437 -10.69 -20.13 -27.11
N GLY A 438 -10.90 -21.10 -28.02
CA GLY A 438 -11.17 -22.50 -27.69
C GLY A 438 -12.58 -22.75 -27.11
N ASP A 439 -13.09 -23.97 -27.24
CA ASP A 439 -14.44 -24.37 -26.81
C ASP A 439 -14.60 -24.55 -25.28
N ASN A 440 -13.50 -24.57 -24.52
CA ASN A 440 -13.54 -24.73 -23.07
C ASN A 440 -13.52 -23.37 -22.37
N GLY A 441 -14.63 -22.99 -21.75
CA GLY A 441 -14.82 -21.78 -20.94
C GLY A 441 -13.97 -21.68 -19.66
N SER A 442 -12.66 -21.93 -19.75
CA SER A 442 -11.69 -21.76 -18.67
C SER A 442 -10.92 -20.46 -18.89
N ALA A 443 -11.24 -19.45 -18.06
CA ALA A 443 -10.71 -18.09 -18.03
C ALA A 443 -11.13 -17.21 -19.23
N SER A 444 -12.19 -16.42 -19.04
CA SER A 444 -12.54 -15.35 -20.00
C SER A 444 -11.31 -14.49 -20.25
N TRP A 445 -10.84 -14.48 -21.50
CA TRP A 445 -9.75 -13.62 -21.90
C TRP A 445 -10.16 -12.18 -21.58
N HIS A 446 -9.29 -11.36 -20.98
CA HIS A 446 -9.55 -9.93 -20.81
C HIS A 446 -9.44 -9.20 -22.16
N ILE A 447 -10.17 -9.68 -23.16
CA ILE A 447 -10.28 -9.07 -24.48
C ILE A 447 -11.16 -7.85 -24.34
N LYS A 448 -10.52 -6.69 -24.43
CA LYS A 448 -11.20 -5.41 -24.37
C LYS A 448 -12.00 -5.13 -25.63
N SER A 449 -11.43 -5.50 -26.78
CA SER A 449 -12.02 -5.28 -28.10
C SER A 449 -11.41 -6.25 -29.08
N LYS A 450 -12.23 -6.73 -30.02
CA LYS A 450 -11.78 -7.49 -31.18
C LYS A 450 -12.38 -6.91 -32.44
N ARG A 451 -11.65 -6.97 -33.55
CA ARG A 451 -12.15 -6.58 -34.87
C ARG A 451 -11.50 -7.39 -35.97
N ASP A 452 -12.32 -7.88 -36.88
CA ASP A 452 -11.90 -8.55 -38.10
C ASP A 452 -11.87 -7.55 -39.27
N PHE A 453 -10.69 -7.33 -39.84
CA PHE A 453 -10.49 -6.49 -41.02
C PHE A 453 -10.44 -7.31 -42.32
N VAL A 454 -10.46 -8.64 -42.23
CA VAL A 454 -10.36 -9.55 -43.37
C VAL A 454 -11.74 -9.88 -43.94
N ASP A 455 -12.63 -10.39 -43.09
CA ASP A 455 -13.95 -10.87 -43.52
C ASP A 455 -15.08 -9.86 -43.16
N GLY A 456 -14.75 -8.71 -42.57
CA GLY A 456 -15.66 -7.57 -42.39
C GLY A 456 -16.76 -7.72 -41.32
N SER A 457 -16.88 -8.89 -40.67
CA SER A 457 -17.85 -9.13 -39.60
C SER A 457 -17.25 -8.85 -38.21
N ALA A 458 -17.91 -8.03 -37.40
CA ALA A 458 -17.30 -7.46 -36.20
C ALA A 458 -17.24 -8.39 -34.96
N ASN A 459 -17.91 -9.54 -34.94
CA ASN A 459 -18.08 -10.34 -33.71
C ASN A 459 -17.62 -11.81 -33.77
N ASN A 460 -17.63 -12.46 -34.94
CA ASN A 460 -17.21 -13.86 -35.10
C ASN A 460 -15.87 -13.93 -35.84
N MET A 461 -14.80 -13.71 -35.09
CA MET A 461 -13.43 -13.83 -35.58
C MET A 461 -12.86 -15.15 -35.07
N THR A 462 -12.39 -16.00 -35.98
CA THR A 462 -11.72 -17.26 -35.65
C THR A 462 -10.36 -17.30 -36.35
N ASP A 463 -9.31 -17.55 -35.57
CA ASP A 463 -7.97 -17.73 -36.12
C ASP A 463 -7.81 -19.13 -36.69
N THR A 464 -7.90 -19.26 -38.01
CA THR A 464 -7.73 -20.54 -38.69
C THR A 464 -6.26 -20.90 -38.93
N PHE A 465 -5.34 -19.96 -38.70
CA PHE A 465 -3.91 -20.16 -38.88
C PHE A 465 -3.18 -20.42 -37.56
N GLY A 466 -3.60 -19.81 -36.45
CA GLY A 466 -3.10 -20.05 -35.10
C GLY A 466 -1.98 -19.12 -34.62
N HIS A 467 -1.38 -18.32 -35.52
CA HIS A 467 -0.24 -17.45 -35.17
C HIS A 467 -0.66 -16.31 -34.24
N GLY A 468 -1.74 -15.61 -34.57
CA GLY A 468 -2.29 -14.55 -33.70
C GLY A 468 -2.70 -15.08 -32.33
N THR A 469 -3.29 -16.27 -32.29
CA THR A 469 -3.64 -16.97 -31.04
C THR A 469 -2.40 -17.24 -30.19
N LEU A 470 -1.30 -17.69 -30.79
CA LEU A 470 -0.03 -17.89 -30.08
C LEU A 470 0.53 -16.57 -29.53
N MET A 471 0.54 -15.51 -30.35
CA MET A 471 1.04 -14.19 -29.92
C MET A 471 0.23 -13.64 -28.75
N ALA A 472 -1.09 -13.74 -28.83
CA ALA A 472 -2.00 -13.30 -27.77
C ALA A 472 -1.82 -14.11 -26.49
N ARG A 473 -1.62 -15.43 -26.61
CA ARG A 473 -1.32 -16.30 -25.46
C ARG A 473 0.00 -15.90 -24.78
N LEU A 474 1.06 -15.64 -25.53
CA LEU A 474 2.36 -15.20 -24.99
C LEU A 474 2.24 -13.88 -24.23
N VAL A 475 1.58 -12.88 -24.83
CA VAL A 475 1.36 -11.57 -24.17
C VAL A 475 0.55 -11.75 -22.88
N ARG A 476 -0.56 -12.49 -22.95
CA ARG A 476 -1.44 -12.75 -21.80
C ARG A 476 -0.72 -13.46 -20.66
N HIS A 477 0.14 -14.42 -20.98
CA HIS A 477 0.87 -15.19 -19.98
C HIS A 477 1.94 -14.32 -19.30
N CYS A 478 2.73 -13.56 -20.06
CA CYS A 478 3.80 -12.73 -19.51
C CYS A 478 3.32 -11.42 -18.87
N ALA A 479 2.15 -10.90 -19.27
CA ALA A 479 1.55 -9.67 -18.76
C ALA A 479 0.07 -9.92 -18.38
N PRO A 480 -0.20 -10.62 -17.26
CA PRO A 480 -1.54 -11.09 -16.93
C PRO A 480 -2.55 -9.98 -16.60
N SER A 481 -2.09 -8.75 -16.37
CA SER A 481 -2.92 -7.56 -16.13
C SER A 481 -3.29 -6.77 -17.40
N ALA A 482 -2.72 -7.12 -18.55
CA ALA A 482 -2.94 -6.36 -19.77
C ALA A 482 -4.36 -6.60 -20.32
N GLU A 483 -5.04 -5.52 -20.69
CA GLU A 483 -6.25 -5.56 -21.53
C GLU A 483 -5.81 -5.86 -22.97
N ILE A 484 -6.31 -6.94 -23.56
CA ILE A 484 -5.89 -7.37 -24.90
C ILE A 484 -6.86 -6.82 -25.95
N ILE A 485 -6.32 -6.25 -27.02
CA ILE A 485 -7.07 -5.82 -28.21
C ILE A 485 -6.62 -6.71 -29.37
N ILE A 486 -7.57 -7.35 -30.06
CA ILE A 486 -7.24 -8.22 -31.20
C ILE A 486 -7.70 -7.56 -32.49
N ALA A 487 -6.79 -7.41 -33.45
CA ALA A 487 -7.10 -7.02 -34.82
C ALA A 487 -6.66 -8.13 -35.77
N ARG A 488 -7.62 -8.83 -36.38
CA ARG A 488 -7.34 -9.77 -37.45
C ARG A 488 -7.11 -9.01 -38.75
N VAL A 489 -5.88 -9.02 -39.25
CA VAL A 489 -5.47 -8.27 -40.44
C VAL A 489 -5.24 -9.14 -41.66
N ALA A 490 -4.97 -10.45 -41.48
CA ALA A 490 -4.80 -11.42 -42.56
C ALA A 490 -5.32 -12.80 -42.14
N LYS A 491 -5.56 -13.71 -43.10
CA LYS A 491 -5.99 -15.09 -42.80
C LYS A 491 -4.82 -15.96 -42.33
N ASN A 492 -3.63 -15.71 -42.85
CA ASN A 492 -2.40 -16.43 -42.56
C ASN A 492 -1.19 -15.52 -42.85
N THR A 493 0.02 -15.98 -42.54
CA THR A 493 1.24 -15.19 -42.72
C THR A 493 1.60 -14.90 -44.18
N LYS A 494 1.12 -15.70 -45.15
CA LYS A 494 1.36 -15.45 -46.58
C LYS A 494 0.50 -14.28 -47.10
N ASP A 495 -0.74 -14.20 -46.62
CA ASP A 495 -1.72 -13.19 -47.02
C ASP A 495 -1.44 -11.79 -46.43
N LEU A 496 -0.56 -11.70 -45.43
CA LEU A 496 -0.11 -10.41 -44.89
C LEU A 496 0.43 -9.48 -45.98
N LYS A 497 1.10 -10.04 -47.00
CA LYS A 497 1.69 -9.29 -48.13
C LYS A 497 0.67 -8.59 -49.02
N VAL A 498 -0.61 -8.95 -48.94
CA VAL A 498 -1.71 -8.31 -49.70
C VAL A 498 -2.70 -7.60 -48.78
N SER A 499 -2.43 -7.60 -47.47
CA SER A 499 -3.32 -7.08 -46.43
C SER A 499 -2.85 -5.72 -45.90
N GLN A 500 -2.07 -4.95 -46.67
CA GLN A 500 -1.49 -3.68 -46.20
C GLN A 500 -2.55 -2.65 -45.83
N ASP A 501 -3.67 -2.60 -46.57
CA ASP A 501 -4.79 -1.71 -46.25
C ASP A 501 -5.48 -2.11 -44.95
N ASN A 502 -5.66 -3.42 -44.71
CA ASN A 502 -6.19 -3.92 -43.44
C ASN A 502 -5.28 -3.54 -42.26
N ILE A 503 -3.96 -3.68 -42.44
CA ILE A 503 -2.96 -3.34 -41.41
C ILE A 503 -2.99 -1.84 -41.12
N LYS A 504 -3.04 -0.99 -42.16
CA LYS A 504 -3.19 0.47 -42.02
C LYS A 504 -4.42 0.81 -41.17
N GLU A 505 -5.59 0.29 -41.54
CA GLU A 505 -6.84 0.57 -40.83
C GLU A 505 -6.83 0.00 -39.39
N ALA A 506 -6.19 -1.15 -39.18
CA ALA A 506 -6.03 -1.73 -37.86
C ALA A 506 -5.12 -0.92 -36.94
N ILE A 507 -4.03 -0.34 -37.46
CA ILE A 507 -3.14 0.56 -36.70
C ILE A 507 -3.92 1.78 -36.22
N LEU A 508 -4.68 2.42 -37.11
CA LEU A 508 -5.51 3.58 -36.78
C LEU A 508 -6.59 3.21 -35.75
N TRP A 509 -7.29 2.11 -35.97
CA TRP A 509 -8.32 1.63 -35.05
C TRP A 509 -7.76 1.31 -33.66
N ALA A 510 -6.65 0.58 -33.57
CA ALA A 510 -6.05 0.20 -32.31
C ALA A 510 -5.48 1.41 -31.55
N GLY A 511 -4.74 2.28 -32.25
CA GLY A 511 -4.05 3.42 -31.64
C GLY A 511 -4.97 4.58 -31.27
N VAL A 512 -5.92 4.93 -32.15
CA VAL A 512 -6.80 6.09 -31.97
C VAL A 512 -8.10 5.69 -31.25
N LYS A 513 -8.83 4.71 -31.78
CA LYS A 513 -10.17 4.36 -31.27
C LYS A 513 -10.12 3.50 -30.01
N CYS A 514 -9.30 2.44 -30.00
CA CYS A 514 -9.16 1.58 -28.83
C CYS A 514 -8.16 2.11 -27.79
N GLN A 515 -7.39 3.14 -28.16
CA GLN A 515 -6.38 3.77 -27.31
C GLN A 515 -5.41 2.75 -26.71
N ALA A 516 -4.84 1.89 -27.56
CA ALA A 516 -3.78 0.97 -27.14
C ALA A 516 -2.54 1.74 -26.66
N ASP A 517 -1.91 1.28 -25.58
CA ASP A 517 -0.60 1.77 -25.13
C ASP A 517 0.53 1.14 -25.96
N ILE A 518 0.30 -0.11 -26.40
CA ILE A 518 1.26 -0.93 -27.14
C ILE A 518 0.56 -1.54 -28.35
N ILE A 519 1.18 -1.44 -29.52
CA ILE A 519 0.76 -2.10 -30.77
C ILE A 519 1.85 -3.08 -31.19
N SER A 520 1.54 -4.37 -31.10
CA SER A 520 2.41 -5.49 -31.45
C SER A 520 2.11 -5.98 -32.86
N MET A 521 3.11 -5.98 -33.73
CA MET A 521 3.04 -6.42 -35.12
C MET A 521 4.08 -7.53 -35.35
N SER A 522 3.67 -8.78 -35.12
CA SER A 522 4.57 -9.95 -35.19
C SER A 522 4.81 -10.43 -36.64
N PHE A 523 4.97 -9.47 -37.56
CA PHE A 523 5.17 -9.68 -38.99
C PHE A 523 6.02 -8.57 -39.61
N GLY A 524 6.43 -8.76 -40.86
CA GLY A 524 7.15 -7.75 -41.63
C GLY A 524 7.17 -8.01 -43.13
N PHE A 525 7.56 -6.97 -43.88
CA PHE A 525 7.63 -6.93 -45.33
C PHE A 525 9.00 -6.42 -45.80
N PRO A 526 9.51 -6.91 -46.93
CA PRO A 526 10.79 -6.46 -47.45
C PRO A 526 10.75 -5.01 -47.95
N ARG A 527 9.59 -4.49 -48.38
CA ARG A 527 9.44 -3.12 -48.92
C ARG A 527 8.58 -2.25 -48.00
N ASP A 528 8.92 -0.96 -47.96
CA ASP A 528 8.16 0.05 -47.21
C ASP A 528 6.78 0.24 -47.83
N HIS A 529 5.80 0.53 -46.98
CA HIS A 529 4.44 0.82 -47.42
C HIS A 529 3.97 2.18 -46.90
N LYS A 530 3.76 3.13 -47.82
CA LYS A 530 3.37 4.52 -47.49
C LYS A 530 2.09 4.58 -46.64
N GLY A 531 1.11 3.71 -46.89
CA GLY A 531 -0.12 3.69 -46.12
C GLY A 531 0.09 3.34 -44.64
N ILE A 532 1.00 2.39 -44.37
CA ILE A 532 1.32 1.95 -43.01
C ILE A 532 2.22 2.98 -42.32
N ASP A 533 3.21 3.56 -43.02
CA ASP A 533 4.04 4.67 -42.53
C ASP A 533 3.15 5.84 -42.09
N ASN A 534 2.23 6.27 -42.96
CA ASN A 534 1.27 7.33 -42.64
C ASN A 534 0.40 6.98 -41.42
N ALA A 535 -0.11 5.74 -41.31
CA ALA A 535 -0.91 5.33 -40.15
C ALA A 535 -0.13 5.39 -38.83
N ILE A 536 1.13 4.92 -38.83
CA ILE A 536 2.00 5.00 -37.65
C ILE A 536 2.25 6.46 -37.26
N ARG A 537 2.56 7.33 -38.24
CA ARG A 537 2.78 8.77 -38.01
C ARG A 537 1.53 9.47 -37.50
N THR A 538 0.35 9.14 -38.03
CA THR A 538 -0.93 9.68 -37.57
C THR A 538 -1.17 9.32 -36.11
N VAL A 539 -1.04 8.04 -35.74
CA VAL A 539 -1.21 7.61 -34.35
C VAL A 539 -0.18 8.28 -33.44
N GLN A 540 1.09 8.38 -33.85
CA GLN A 540 2.09 9.09 -33.05
C GLN A 540 1.74 10.57 -32.83
N SER A 541 1.30 11.26 -33.89
CA SER A 541 0.89 12.67 -33.80
C SER A 541 -0.31 12.84 -32.86
N GLU A 542 -1.40 12.10 -33.09
CA GLU A 542 -2.64 12.20 -32.31
C GLU A 542 -2.46 11.78 -30.85
N ARG A 543 -1.57 10.82 -30.59
CA ARG A 543 -1.28 10.30 -29.25
C ARG A 543 -0.06 10.95 -28.60
N LYS A 544 0.50 12.02 -29.17
CA LYS A 544 1.68 12.73 -28.63
C LYS A 544 2.83 11.78 -28.29
N GLU A 545 3.11 10.85 -29.20
CA GLU A 545 4.13 9.80 -29.11
C GLU A 545 3.92 8.78 -27.97
N SER A 546 2.79 8.78 -27.27
CA SER A 546 2.54 7.91 -26.10
C SER A 546 2.04 6.50 -26.47
N VAL A 547 2.46 5.97 -27.62
CA VAL A 547 2.14 4.62 -28.08
C VAL A 547 3.42 3.93 -28.52
N LEU A 548 3.66 2.74 -27.99
CA LEU A 548 4.79 1.90 -28.38
C LEU A 548 4.37 1.01 -29.55
N PHE A 549 5.09 1.13 -30.66
CA PHE A 549 4.99 0.20 -31.78
C PHE A 549 6.14 -0.79 -31.70
N LEU A 550 5.84 -2.09 -31.68
CA LEU A 550 6.84 -3.15 -31.74
C LEU A 550 6.59 -4.00 -32.99
N ALA A 551 7.66 -4.32 -33.70
CA ALA A 551 7.55 -5.20 -34.85
C ALA A 551 8.72 -6.16 -34.98
N SER A 552 8.45 -7.28 -35.64
CA SER A 552 9.40 -8.33 -35.94
C SER A 552 10.45 -7.88 -36.95
N ALA A 553 11.72 -7.99 -36.59
CA ALA A 553 12.83 -7.64 -37.48
C ALA A 553 12.87 -8.54 -38.73
N GLY A 554 12.53 -9.82 -38.60
CA GLY A 554 12.56 -10.80 -39.68
C GLY A 554 13.21 -12.12 -39.25
N ASN A 555 13.08 -13.13 -40.10
CA ASN A 555 13.59 -14.49 -39.87
C ASN A 555 14.42 -15.02 -41.05
N SER A 556 15.11 -14.12 -41.78
CA SER A 556 16.03 -14.50 -42.87
C SER A 556 17.33 -13.70 -42.79
N SER A 557 18.46 -14.38 -42.55
CA SER A 557 19.80 -13.77 -42.54
C SER A 557 20.33 -13.33 -43.90
N PHE A 558 19.58 -13.60 -44.96
CA PHE A 558 19.88 -13.13 -46.31
C PHE A 558 19.16 -11.82 -46.64
N GLU A 559 18.20 -11.41 -45.82
CA GLU A 559 17.39 -10.21 -46.00
C GLU A 559 17.76 -9.13 -45.00
N ASP A 560 17.46 -7.88 -45.36
CA ASP A 560 17.55 -6.74 -44.45
C ASP A 560 16.37 -6.74 -43.46
N GLU A 561 16.48 -5.94 -42.41
CA GLU A 561 15.40 -5.73 -41.44
C GLU A 561 14.10 -5.33 -42.13
N ASN A 562 13.00 -6.02 -41.81
CA ASN A 562 11.70 -5.83 -42.44
C ASN A 562 10.99 -4.54 -41.99
N PHE A 563 10.09 -4.03 -42.83
CA PHE A 563 9.11 -3.01 -42.48
C PHE A 563 7.85 -3.65 -41.90
N PRO A 564 7.25 -3.17 -40.80
CA PRO A 564 7.46 -1.86 -40.20
C PRO A 564 8.56 -1.79 -39.13
N ALA A 565 9.30 -2.86 -38.84
CA ALA A 565 10.32 -2.85 -37.78
C ALA A 565 11.40 -1.78 -37.98
N ARG A 566 11.87 -1.58 -39.23
CA ARG A 566 12.82 -0.51 -39.58
C ARG A 566 12.26 0.91 -39.58
N HIS A 567 10.96 1.10 -39.36
CA HIS A 567 10.38 2.43 -39.32
C HIS A 567 10.88 3.18 -38.08
N SER A 568 11.28 4.45 -38.24
CA SER A 568 11.90 5.26 -37.17
C SER A 568 11.12 5.33 -35.85
N SER A 569 9.79 5.28 -35.89
CA SER A 569 8.89 5.27 -34.73
C SER A 569 8.64 3.91 -34.09
N VAL A 570 9.16 2.83 -34.67
CA VAL A 570 8.93 1.44 -34.25
C VAL A 570 10.18 0.92 -33.54
N ILE A 571 9.97 0.10 -32.50
CA ILE A 571 11.03 -0.66 -31.84
C ILE A 571 11.14 -1.99 -32.59
N SER A 572 12.24 -2.17 -33.31
CA SER A 572 12.57 -3.43 -34.01
C SER A 572 13.02 -4.48 -33.01
N ILE A 573 12.40 -5.67 -33.06
CA ILE A 573 12.67 -6.78 -32.13
C ILE A 573 13.22 -7.99 -32.88
N TYR A 574 14.39 -8.44 -32.44
CA TYR A 574 15.12 -9.60 -32.94
C TYR A 574 14.93 -10.81 -32.01
N ALA A 575 15.11 -12.00 -32.56
CA ALA A 575 14.94 -13.25 -31.81
C ALA A 575 16.22 -13.70 -31.12
N ALA A 576 16.12 -14.01 -29.84
CA ALA A 576 17.17 -14.67 -29.07
C ALA A 576 16.65 -15.90 -28.35
N ASN A 577 17.57 -16.77 -27.94
CA ASN A 577 17.27 -17.93 -27.11
C ASN A 577 17.18 -17.56 -25.63
N CYS A 578 16.82 -18.52 -24.79
CA CYS A 578 16.64 -18.26 -23.35
C CYS A 578 17.92 -17.81 -22.62
N ARG A 579 19.09 -17.94 -23.26
CA ARG A 579 20.40 -17.49 -22.74
C ARG A 579 20.82 -16.12 -23.29
N GLY A 580 19.99 -15.49 -24.12
CA GLY A 580 20.28 -14.22 -24.79
C GLY A 580 21.20 -14.34 -26.00
N THR A 581 21.39 -15.53 -26.56
CA THR A 581 22.09 -15.72 -27.84
C THR A 581 21.12 -15.45 -28.98
N PHE A 582 21.46 -14.51 -29.85
CA PHE A 582 20.63 -14.17 -31.01
C PHE A 582 20.62 -15.32 -32.01
N MET A 583 19.46 -15.55 -32.63
CA MET A 583 19.29 -16.59 -33.63
C MET A 583 20.02 -16.26 -34.94
N GLU A 584 20.59 -17.26 -35.59
CA GLU A 584 21.23 -17.16 -36.91
C GLU A 584 20.24 -16.81 -38.03
N THR A 585 18.95 -17.02 -37.79
CA THR A 585 17.87 -16.67 -38.72
C THR A 585 17.49 -15.20 -38.67
N ASN A 586 18.01 -14.41 -37.73
CA ASN A 586 17.75 -12.97 -37.71
C ASN A 586 18.26 -12.29 -39.01
N PRO A 587 17.64 -11.17 -39.45
CA PRO A 587 18.08 -10.45 -40.63
C PRO A 587 19.45 -9.82 -40.46
N ARG A 588 20.04 -9.41 -41.59
CA ARG A 588 21.29 -8.68 -41.59
C ARG A 588 21.16 -7.41 -40.75
N LEU A 589 22.16 -7.18 -39.91
CA LEU A 589 22.23 -5.95 -39.13
C LEU A 589 22.39 -4.77 -40.09
N PRO A 590 21.59 -3.70 -39.94
CA PRO A 590 21.75 -2.53 -40.79
C PRO A 590 23.13 -1.88 -40.57
N ASP A 591 23.76 -1.49 -41.70
CA ASP A 591 25.08 -0.87 -41.72
C ASP A 591 25.06 0.48 -41.02
N GLY A 592 26.03 0.71 -40.13
CA GLY A 592 26.12 1.97 -39.35
C GLY A 592 24.99 2.22 -38.35
N ALA A 593 24.05 1.28 -38.18
CA ALA A 593 22.89 1.44 -37.31
C ALA A 593 23.23 1.40 -35.81
N ALA A 594 22.34 2.03 -35.03
CA ALA A 594 22.29 1.97 -33.57
C ALA A 594 22.15 0.52 -33.06
N ALA A 595 22.25 0.35 -31.74
CA ALA A 595 22.07 -0.97 -31.12
C ALA A 595 20.68 -1.55 -31.41
N ILE A 596 20.61 -2.87 -31.62
CA ILE A 596 19.37 -3.62 -31.84
C ILE A 596 18.89 -4.30 -30.56
N TRP A 597 17.58 -4.53 -30.47
CA TRP A 597 16.93 -5.13 -29.31
C TRP A 597 16.56 -6.58 -29.59
N GLY A 598 17.01 -7.49 -28.72
CA GLY A 598 16.65 -8.90 -28.76
C GLY A 598 15.88 -9.32 -27.52
N THR A 599 14.87 -10.18 -27.69
CA THR A 599 14.11 -10.82 -26.61
C THR A 599 13.92 -12.31 -26.89
N TYR A 600 13.25 -13.02 -25.99
CA TYR A 600 12.97 -14.46 -26.10
C TYR A 600 12.13 -14.78 -27.34
N GLY A 601 12.78 -15.29 -28.39
CA GLY A 601 12.15 -15.72 -29.65
C GLY A 601 12.25 -17.22 -29.91
N SER A 602 12.89 -17.98 -29.02
CA SER A 602 13.01 -19.44 -29.09
C SER A 602 12.95 -20.04 -27.68
N ASP A 603 13.07 -21.37 -27.57
CA ASP A 603 12.97 -22.10 -26.30
C ASP A 603 11.64 -21.85 -25.55
N VAL A 604 10.53 -21.70 -26.29
CA VAL A 604 9.20 -21.73 -25.67
C VAL A 604 8.92 -23.17 -25.22
N PRO A 605 8.50 -23.41 -23.96
CA PRO A 605 8.24 -24.76 -23.48
C PRO A 605 7.20 -25.50 -24.34
N ASP A 606 7.50 -26.72 -24.78
CA ASP A 606 6.63 -27.49 -25.70
C ASP A 606 5.18 -27.61 -25.20
N LYS A 607 5.01 -27.82 -23.89
CA LYS A 607 3.70 -27.92 -23.23
C LYS A 607 2.85 -26.66 -23.38
N PHE A 608 3.47 -25.49 -23.51
CA PHE A 608 2.77 -24.21 -23.63
C PHE A 608 2.09 -24.04 -25.00
N CYS A 609 2.65 -24.69 -26.01
CA CYS A 609 2.25 -24.60 -27.40
C CYS A 609 1.55 -25.88 -27.91
N ALA A 610 1.44 -26.92 -27.09
CA ALA A 610 1.07 -28.26 -27.53
C ALA A 610 -0.30 -28.34 -28.22
N ASP A 611 -1.31 -27.68 -27.68
CA ASP A 611 -2.67 -27.61 -28.21
C ASP A 611 -2.75 -26.77 -29.50
N ILE A 612 -2.08 -25.61 -29.54
CA ILE A 612 -2.00 -24.76 -30.74
C ILE A 612 -1.26 -25.51 -31.85
N GLN A 613 -0.15 -26.18 -31.53
CA GLN A 613 0.64 -26.97 -32.48
C GLN A 613 -0.14 -28.20 -32.98
N ALA A 614 -0.95 -28.83 -32.13
CA ALA A 614 -1.82 -29.94 -32.53
C ALA A 614 -2.93 -29.49 -33.49
N LYS A 615 -3.51 -28.31 -33.27
CA LYS A 615 -4.56 -27.74 -34.13
C LYS A 615 -4.00 -27.09 -35.41
N HIS A 616 -2.83 -26.47 -35.30
CA HIS A 616 -2.16 -25.72 -36.36
C HIS A 616 -0.66 -26.09 -36.43
N PRO A 617 -0.32 -27.18 -37.15
CA PRO A 617 1.06 -27.62 -37.26
C PRO A 617 1.97 -26.58 -37.90
N GLY A 618 3.11 -26.31 -37.25
CA GLY A 618 4.16 -25.44 -37.79
C GLY A 618 4.01 -23.95 -37.43
N VAL A 619 3.07 -23.60 -36.55
CA VAL A 619 2.90 -22.22 -36.07
C VAL A 619 3.90 -21.85 -34.98
N CYS A 620 4.23 -22.80 -34.10
CA CYS A 620 5.04 -22.53 -32.91
C CYS A 620 6.55 -22.59 -33.21
N GLN A 621 6.97 -21.97 -34.31
CA GLN A 621 8.36 -21.96 -34.74
C GLN A 621 9.14 -20.81 -34.07
N PRO A 622 10.40 -21.06 -33.67
CA PRO A 622 11.30 -20.01 -33.22
C PRO A 622 11.45 -18.85 -34.21
N GLY A 623 11.41 -17.61 -33.73
CA GLY A 623 11.60 -16.43 -34.56
C GLY A 623 11.24 -15.10 -33.90
N SER A 624 11.42 -14.02 -34.66
CA SER A 624 11.22 -12.65 -34.20
C SER A 624 9.76 -12.36 -33.82
N SER A 625 8.80 -13.12 -34.36
CA SER A 625 7.37 -13.00 -34.04
C SER A 625 7.09 -13.28 -32.56
N ILE A 626 7.63 -14.39 -32.03
CA ILE A 626 7.56 -14.73 -30.60
C ILE A 626 8.27 -13.65 -29.78
N ALA A 627 9.45 -13.23 -30.21
CA ALA A 627 10.23 -12.19 -29.55
C ALA A 627 9.44 -10.86 -29.43
N THR A 628 8.76 -10.44 -30.50
CA THR A 628 7.91 -9.24 -30.52
C THR A 628 6.77 -9.34 -29.51
N ALA A 629 6.07 -10.48 -29.45
CA ALA A 629 4.99 -10.69 -28.48
C ALA A 629 5.51 -10.65 -27.02
N VAL A 630 6.65 -11.29 -26.76
CA VAL A 630 7.28 -11.26 -25.43
C VAL A 630 7.75 -9.83 -25.08
N ALA A 631 8.32 -9.09 -26.03
CA ALA A 631 8.71 -7.69 -25.84
C ALA A 631 7.50 -6.80 -25.53
N ALA A 632 6.37 -7.00 -26.21
CA ALA A 632 5.13 -6.28 -25.92
C ALA A 632 4.64 -6.56 -24.49
N ALA A 633 4.75 -7.80 -24.01
CA ALA A 633 4.42 -8.15 -22.64
C ALA A 633 5.37 -7.49 -21.62
N ILE A 634 6.68 -7.49 -21.89
CA ILE A 634 7.67 -6.81 -21.04
C ILE A 634 7.34 -5.31 -20.95
N CYS A 635 7.06 -4.65 -22.09
CA CYS A 635 6.63 -3.25 -22.11
C CYS A 635 5.38 -3.03 -21.25
N ALA A 636 4.37 -3.89 -21.38
CA ALA A 636 3.11 -3.76 -20.64
C ALA A 636 3.35 -3.88 -19.13
N THR A 637 4.12 -4.88 -18.72
CA THR A 637 4.50 -5.11 -17.32
C THR A 637 5.31 -3.95 -16.75
N MET A 638 6.24 -3.38 -17.52
CA MET A 638 7.05 -2.24 -17.07
C MET A 638 6.27 -0.93 -17.00
N ILE A 639 5.33 -0.69 -17.91
CA ILE A 639 4.40 0.46 -17.82
C ILE A 639 3.49 0.29 -16.60
N ALA A 640 2.95 -0.92 -16.37
CA ALA A 640 2.14 -1.21 -15.20
C ALA A 640 2.91 -0.97 -13.89
N TYR A 641 4.20 -1.35 -13.86
CA TYR A 641 5.07 -1.06 -12.73
C TYR A 641 5.35 0.43 -12.57
N ALA A 642 5.59 1.16 -13.66
CA ALA A 642 5.79 2.60 -13.63
C ALA A 642 4.59 3.37 -13.05
N ASP A 643 3.37 2.96 -13.40
CA ASP A 643 2.13 3.51 -12.83
C ASP A 643 1.99 3.19 -11.32
N LEU A 644 2.62 2.11 -10.84
CA LEU A 644 2.62 1.68 -9.46
C LEU A 644 3.69 2.37 -8.60
N LEU A 645 4.84 2.73 -9.18
CA LEU A 645 5.99 3.30 -8.47
C LEU A 645 5.65 4.51 -7.57
N PRO A 646 4.80 5.48 -7.97
CA PRO A 646 4.41 6.59 -7.09
C PRO A 646 3.67 6.16 -5.81
N CYS A 647 3.05 4.97 -5.80
CA CYS A 647 2.41 4.41 -4.62
C CYS A 647 3.41 3.68 -3.70
N LEU A 648 4.43 3.05 -4.28
CA LEU A 648 5.45 2.31 -3.54
C LEU A 648 6.53 3.21 -2.96
N GLU A 649 6.88 4.29 -3.67
CA GLU A 649 7.96 5.21 -3.31
C GLU A 649 7.42 6.63 -3.20
N PRO A 650 7.10 7.12 -1.98
CA PRO A 650 6.49 8.45 -1.78
C PRO A 650 7.30 9.62 -2.35
N PHE A 651 8.62 9.47 -2.50
CA PHE A 651 9.50 10.47 -3.13
C PHE A 651 9.24 10.63 -4.65
N ALA A 652 8.61 9.64 -5.28
CA ALA A 652 8.25 9.67 -6.70
C ALA A 652 6.97 10.49 -7.01
N LYS A 653 6.33 11.11 -6.00
CA LYS A 653 5.05 11.84 -6.14
C LYS A 653 5.14 13.30 -6.62
N GLY A 654 6.32 13.80 -6.99
CA GLY A 654 6.44 15.14 -7.58
C GLY A 654 5.86 15.18 -9.01
N ASP A 655 5.16 16.27 -9.39
CA ASP A 655 4.55 16.41 -10.72
C ASP A 655 5.57 16.22 -11.87
N HIS A 656 6.79 16.72 -11.70
CA HIS A 656 7.89 16.50 -12.64
C HIS A 656 8.31 15.03 -12.75
N GLU A 657 8.24 14.28 -11.65
CA GLU A 657 8.63 12.86 -11.59
C GLU A 657 7.56 11.94 -12.19
N LEU A 658 6.29 12.24 -11.92
CA LEU A 658 5.16 11.60 -12.58
C LEU A 658 5.18 11.82 -14.09
N HIS A 659 5.46 13.05 -14.54
CA HIS A 659 5.57 13.34 -15.97
C HIS A 659 6.74 12.58 -16.62
N ARG A 660 7.86 12.42 -15.91
CA ARG A 660 9.02 11.66 -16.39
C ARG A 660 8.69 10.19 -16.58
N LEU A 661 7.97 9.54 -15.65
CA LEU A 661 7.56 8.14 -15.80
C LEU A 661 6.66 7.91 -17.04
N GLN A 662 5.89 8.91 -17.47
CA GLN A 662 5.10 8.83 -18.70
C GLN A 662 5.96 8.72 -19.97
N LEU A 663 7.25 9.06 -19.92
CA LEU A 663 8.17 8.86 -21.04
C LEU A 663 8.36 7.36 -21.38
N LEU A 664 8.05 6.43 -20.46
CA LEU A 664 8.07 4.99 -20.75
C LEU A 664 7.03 4.57 -21.80
N ARG A 665 5.98 5.36 -22.00
CA ARG A 665 5.00 5.13 -23.08
C ARG A 665 5.51 5.63 -24.44
N ARG A 666 6.68 6.27 -24.49
CA ARG A 666 7.35 6.70 -25.73
C ARG A 666 8.49 5.76 -26.09
N LYS A 667 8.77 5.63 -27.38
CA LYS A 667 9.87 4.80 -27.91
C LYS A 667 11.19 5.08 -27.19
N SER A 668 11.62 6.33 -27.13
CA SER A 668 12.92 6.71 -26.54
C SER A 668 13.04 6.37 -25.05
N GLY A 669 11.96 6.53 -24.28
CA GLY A 669 11.95 6.18 -22.86
C GLY A 669 12.00 4.66 -22.64
N MET A 670 11.24 3.89 -23.42
CA MET A 670 11.27 2.42 -23.33
C MET A 670 12.62 1.84 -23.78
N GLU A 671 13.22 2.36 -24.86
CA GLU A 671 14.56 1.95 -25.30
C GLU A 671 15.64 2.29 -24.27
N ALA A 672 15.54 3.43 -23.58
CA ALA A 672 16.44 3.77 -22.48
C ALA A 672 16.31 2.78 -21.31
N LEU A 673 15.09 2.33 -21.02
CA LEU A 673 14.83 1.30 -20.02
C LEU A 673 15.37 -0.07 -20.47
N PHE A 674 15.12 -0.49 -21.71
CA PHE A 674 15.68 -1.72 -22.28
C PHE A 674 17.21 -1.75 -22.18
N LYS A 675 17.87 -0.62 -22.45
CA LYS A 675 19.33 -0.48 -22.30
C LYS A 675 19.78 -0.79 -20.88
N SER A 676 19.00 -0.40 -19.87
CA SER A 676 19.35 -0.65 -18.46
C SER A 676 19.16 -2.11 -18.03
N MET A 677 18.29 -2.85 -18.73
CA MET A 677 18.09 -4.29 -18.53
C MET A 677 18.96 -5.15 -19.46
N ALA A 678 19.73 -4.53 -20.35
CA ALA A 678 20.51 -5.26 -21.32
C ALA A 678 21.72 -5.91 -20.66
N LYS A 679 21.97 -7.18 -21.00
CA LYS A 679 23.21 -7.86 -20.58
C LYS A 679 24.40 -7.13 -21.20
N LYS A 680 25.30 -6.58 -20.37
CA LYS A 680 26.50 -5.86 -20.84
C LYS A 680 27.39 -6.80 -21.63
N ASN A 681 27.48 -6.57 -22.94
CA ASN A 681 28.51 -7.13 -23.81
C ASN A 681 29.31 -5.95 -24.37
N ASP A 682 30.48 -5.72 -23.81
CA ASP A 682 31.35 -4.61 -24.21
C ASP A 682 31.64 -4.69 -25.72
N GLY A 683 31.25 -3.64 -26.46
CA GLY A 683 31.46 -3.51 -27.90
C GLY A 683 30.39 -4.13 -28.82
N SER A 684 29.41 -4.87 -28.30
CA SER A 684 28.35 -5.44 -29.14
C SER A 684 27.21 -4.44 -29.41
N ARG A 685 26.74 -4.40 -30.67
CA ARG A 685 25.51 -3.70 -31.07
C ARG A 685 24.23 -4.50 -30.81
N MET A 686 24.33 -5.71 -30.30
CA MET A 686 23.20 -6.63 -30.10
C MET A 686 22.86 -6.73 -28.61
N TRP A 687 21.77 -6.09 -28.19
CA TRP A 687 21.40 -5.97 -26.78
C TRP A 687 20.20 -6.86 -26.47
N PHE A 688 20.45 -7.91 -25.69
CA PHE A 688 19.40 -8.78 -25.19
C PHE A 688 18.75 -8.16 -23.94
N VAL A 689 17.45 -7.93 -23.99
CA VAL A 689 16.68 -7.37 -22.87
C VAL A 689 16.42 -8.49 -21.86
N ASP A 690 17.05 -8.39 -20.69
CA ASP A 690 16.92 -9.38 -19.61
C ASP A 690 16.15 -8.78 -18.42
N PRO A 691 14.80 -8.76 -18.49
CA PRO A 691 13.99 -8.24 -17.40
C PRO A 691 14.15 -9.09 -16.12
N ILE A 692 14.43 -10.40 -16.24
CA ILE A 692 14.57 -11.28 -15.08
C ILE A 692 15.75 -10.81 -14.22
N SER A 693 16.88 -10.47 -14.85
CA SER A 693 18.02 -9.88 -14.14
C SER A 693 17.70 -8.53 -13.48
N PHE A 694 16.91 -7.67 -14.13
CA PHE A 694 16.47 -6.39 -13.56
C PHE A 694 15.58 -6.56 -12.33
N TRP A 695 14.83 -7.66 -12.28
CA TRP A 695 13.98 -8.01 -11.14
C TRP A 695 14.73 -8.81 -10.06
N ARG A 696 15.88 -9.39 -10.37
CA ARG A 696 16.75 -10.12 -9.43
C ARG A 696 17.67 -9.13 -8.69
N ASP A 697 17.89 -9.38 -7.40
CA ASP A 697 18.89 -8.73 -6.53
C ASP A 697 18.57 -7.31 -5.98
N THR A 698 17.84 -7.30 -4.86
CA THR A 698 18.11 -6.48 -3.67
C THR A 698 17.84 -7.41 -2.50
N SER A 699 18.84 -7.71 -1.68
CA SER A 699 18.80 -8.66 -0.56
C SER A 699 17.45 -8.74 0.16
N ASP A 700 17.05 -9.95 0.54
CA ASP A 700 15.75 -10.36 1.14
C ASP A 700 15.31 -9.65 2.43
N GLN A 701 16.04 -8.61 2.85
CA GLN A 701 15.76 -7.77 4.00
C GLN A 701 15.66 -6.27 3.69
N ASP A 702 15.82 -5.85 2.43
CA ASP A 702 15.92 -4.43 2.12
C ASP A 702 14.56 -3.80 1.78
N SER A 703 14.07 -2.96 2.69
CA SER A 703 12.92 -2.09 2.48
C SER A 703 13.07 -1.13 1.28
N ALA A 704 14.27 -0.95 0.73
CA ALA A 704 14.58 -0.03 -0.37
C ALA A 704 14.55 -0.67 -1.78
N LYS A 705 14.04 -1.90 -1.94
CA LYS A 705 14.04 -2.59 -3.25
C LYS A 705 13.34 -1.84 -4.38
N HIS A 706 12.23 -1.18 -4.09
CA HIS A 706 11.49 -0.39 -5.07
C HIS A 706 12.23 0.92 -5.40
N LEU A 707 12.87 1.54 -4.41
CA LEU A 707 13.72 2.71 -4.56
C LEU A 707 14.90 2.46 -5.50
N THR A 708 15.57 1.30 -5.43
CA THR A 708 16.67 0.95 -6.34
C THR A 708 16.19 0.85 -7.78
N ARG A 709 15.10 0.10 -8.03
CA ARG A 709 14.52 -0.03 -9.38
C ARG A 709 13.98 1.30 -9.90
N TYR A 710 13.34 2.09 -9.02
CA TYR A 710 12.90 3.44 -9.32
C TYR A 710 14.08 4.32 -9.74
N SER A 711 15.19 4.29 -9.01
CA SER A 711 16.39 5.08 -9.31
C SER A 711 16.99 4.71 -10.68
N VAL A 712 17.00 3.41 -11.03
CA VAL A 712 17.43 2.96 -12.37
C VAL A 712 16.51 3.53 -13.45
N ILE A 713 15.19 3.33 -13.32
CA ILE A 713 14.19 3.84 -14.28
C ILE A 713 14.32 5.36 -14.43
N HIS A 714 14.36 6.06 -13.31
CA HIS A 714 14.47 7.52 -13.24
C HIS A 714 15.72 8.05 -13.93
N SER A 715 16.91 7.52 -13.58
CA SER A 715 18.19 7.91 -14.18
C SER A 715 18.19 7.69 -15.70
N CYS A 716 17.59 6.59 -16.18
CA CYS A 716 17.50 6.34 -17.62
C CYS A 716 16.62 7.38 -18.32
N LEU A 717 15.46 7.70 -17.75
CA LEU A 717 14.52 8.67 -18.32
C LEU A 717 15.03 10.11 -18.22
N GLN A 718 15.81 10.44 -17.18
CA GLN A 718 16.43 11.76 -17.05
C GLN A 718 17.38 12.04 -18.22
N ARG A 719 18.18 11.05 -18.65
CA ARG A 719 19.07 11.19 -19.82
C ARG A 719 18.29 11.48 -21.10
N VAL A 720 17.13 10.85 -21.28
CA VAL A 720 16.24 11.08 -22.43
C VAL A 720 15.72 12.52 -22.43
N SER A 721 15.24 13.02 -21.29
CA SER A 721 14.77 14.41 -21.16
C SER A 721 15.88 15.42 -21.46
N SER A 722 17.10 15.19 -20.96
CA SER A 722 18.25 16.07 -21.21
C SER A 722 18.72 16.06 -22.66
N GLN A 723 18.65 14.92 -23.35
CA GLN A 723 18.98 14.84 -24.78
C GLN A 723 17.96 15.59 -25.65
N GLN A 724 16.67 15.48 -25.32
CA GLN A 724 15.62 16.21 -26.04
C GLN A 724 15.73 17.74 -25.86
N ALA A 725 16.09 18.20 -24.66
CA ALA A 725 16.30 19.62 -24.36
C ALA A 725 17.53 20.24 -25.05
N ASN A 726 18.51 19.43 -25.46
CA ASN A 726 19.68 19.90 -26.23
C ASN A 726 19.44 19.89 -27.75
N THR A 727 18.35 19.29 -28.22
CA THR A 727 17.96 19.18 -29.64
C THR A 727 16.75 20.05 -30.01
N SER A 728 16.17 20.75 -29.02
CA SER A 728 15.12 21.76 -29.21
C SER A 728 15.69 23.14 -28.93
#